data_AF-A0AAU3RRG5-F1
#
_entry.id   AF-A0AAU3RRG5-F1
#
_cell.length_a   1.000
_cell.length_b   1.000
_cell.length_c   1.000
_cell.angle_alpha   90.00
_cell.angle_beta   90.00
_cell.angle_gamma   90.00
#
_symmetry.space_group_name_H-M   'P 1'
#
loop_
_entity.id
_entity.type
_entity.pdbx_description
1 polymer ?
#
loop_
_entity_poly.entity_id
_entity_poly.type
_entity_poly.pdbx_seq_one_letter_code
_entity_poly.pdbx_strand_id
1 'polypeptide(L)'
;MDTAAPYVTGPAGEAASAPFLGLVLGVVHAVGWVITYWWVVAAAAISLWVAGEVVVRRLARKASAQRMALELVPSRHFDPGIEEIFRRGVQLARASTSMPWWAPRRSKTVQIRLRADGSSPLRYRIEGPAGGERLLSITPFGPGVTVNRAGSLTDKPRTHVVRAEFILRGRPTAPLREVPLSPDPLQPLVDAVSDLRADLGDLAEIRLDIQRAPKTSLRARRLQLMTQARRMERREAQRAARWIRQDALGIEDSLAWQVQQLVTGKNSGGGRRLVMPPVPRRIDPADALGKLADDDHLVRVQLLVMCASHTKGRAEARLAQLQAALDVFGGGSRWAMRGLRVGPWRIGADRWPSRRAFERRWNLGHCQPPRANWVQLDELTGLLKPPTVHCRLPLLAGDLPTFAHGNPDLLLQGIYRGPDGRRRLVATYARETLFEVGVGKAGGGKTERALAQAIGWAHAGGGLMFVDPHRDSWPRALPFLAHDHLMERIALIDLNAHGPTPQISCWNPIGMHQGQVAHEVVEATADAYASVLGWDDATAPRALTIFTAALAVLVAVNEAACHAGKPEDQATIFHTRSLLTDPAFRAAALTAVEGCLDEETRSWWHTVFPTLPADAFAVVLNPIARLAANPVTRAFLGQPAGVYNIRAAMDTKMIVWVCPGGNGPTDRLITALLARDLLRAVRSRRDTPEDQRVPFRSYFDELITLTGAAPETIAAMFEDFRKYRVHVHGMTQLLGRLPMPVKLSLVQNASTLASTAGSQSAITPITAEWGDHPSPEVVASLDRFEHYMSLTVEGRRVGPVRITGPHLDDVFADYARPHEAAAVERAAQAAAGAAPLPQLTDRAEKQLTRVTRFVTRHAAATGPRTRPGKKKRYQP
;
A
#
# COMPACT_ATOMS: atom_id res chain seq x y z
N MET A 1 -55.82 -56.86 100.84
CA MET A 1 -57.27 -56.97 100.60
C MET A 1 -57.47 -56.86 99.10
N ASP A 2 -57.05 -57.87 98.34
CA ASP A 2 -57.70 -59.20 98.19
C ASP A 2 -58.51 -59.16 96.89
N THR A 3 -57.91 -59.64 95.80
CA THR A 3 -58.15 -60.95 95.18
C THR A 3 -59.51 -61.05 94.49
N ALA A 4 -59.50 -61.24 93.17
CA ALA A 4 -60.09 -62.38 92.45
C ALA A 4 -60.43 -62.02 90.99
N ALA A 5 -60.17 -62.98 90.12
CA ALA A 5 -60.27 -62.93 88.66
C ALA A 5 -61.71 -63.26 88.15
N PRO A 6 -61.90 -63.79 86.93
CA PRO A 6 -62.07 -63.08 85.66
C PRO A 6 -63.43 -63.39 84.99
N TYR A 7 -63.84 -62.63 83.97
CA TYR A 7 -64.72 -63.18 82.93
C TYR A 7 -64.41 -62.63 81.54
N VAL A 8 -64.29 -63.57 80.62
CA VAL A 8 -64.03 -63.44 79.19
C VAL A 8 -65.36 -63.31 78.44
N THR A 9 -65.47 -62.33 77.56
CA THR A 9 -66.22 -62.44 76.29
C THR A 9 -65.53 -61.57 75.24
N GLY A 10 -65.06 -62.19 74.15
CA GLY A 10 -64.58 -61.50 72.95
C GLY A 10 -65.72 -60.79 72.18
N PRO A 11 -65.44 -60.10 71.05
CA PRO A 11 -64.85 -60.79 69.90
C PRO A 11 -63.82 -60.00 69.06
N ALA A 12 -63.00 -60.80 68.37
CA ALA A 12 -62.52 -60.67 66.98
C ALA A 12 -62.22 -59.28 66.37
N GLY A 13 -60.93 -59.10 66.04
CA GLY A 13 -60.53 -58.92 64.65
C GLY A 13 -60.40 -57.49 64.14
N GLU A 14 -59.22 -56.90 64.27
CA GLU A 14 -58.74 -55.91 63.30
C GLU A 14 -57.21 -55.93 63.22
N ALA A 15 -56.70 -56.72 62.28
CA ALA A 15 -55.33 -56.63 61.81
C ALA A 15 -55.35 -56.25 60.32
N ALA A 16 -54.48 -55.30 59.97
CA ALA A 16 -53.95 -55.03 58.62
C ALA A 16 -54.78 -54.19 57.62
N SER A 17 -55.12 -52.93 57.96
CA SER A 17 -55.45 -51.91 56.93
C SER A 17 -55.09 -50.45 57.29
N ALA A 18 -54.52 -50.19 58.47
CA ALA A 18 -54.24 -48.83 58.96
C ALA A 18 -53.15 -48.03 58.19
N PRO A 19 -52.02 -48.60 57.74
CA PRO A 19 -50.96 -47.78 57.12
C PRO A 19 -51.24 -47.39 55.67
N PHE A 20 -52.02 -48.18 54.91
CA PHE A 20 -52.31 -47.89 53.50
C PHE A 20 -53.37 -46.79 53.34
N LEU A 21 -54.42 -46.82 54.18
CA LEU A 21 -55.47 -45.80 54.19
C LEU A 21 -54.94 -44.42 54.64
N GLY A 22 -54.03 -44.39 55.62
CA GLY A 22 -53.36 -43.15 56.05
C GLY A 22 -52.45 -42.55 54.96
N LEU A 23 -51.81 -43.38 54.14
CA LEU A 23 -50.95 -42.94 53.04
C LEU A 23 -51.80 -42.38 51.87
N VAL A 24 -52.94 -43.02 51.57
CA VAL A 24 -53.88 -42.53 50.55
C VAL A 24 -54.56 -41.23 50.99
N LEU A 25 -55.02 -41.12 52.24
CA LEU A 25 -55.56 -39.87 52.78
C LEU A 25 -54.51 -38.75 52.83
N GLY A 26 -53.26 -39.08 53.17
CA GLY A 26 -52.14 -38.14 53.11
C GLY A 26 -51.87 -37.61 51.71
N VAL A 27 -51.94 -38.46 50.68
CA VAL A 27 -51.81 -38.05 49.28
C VAL A 27 -52.99 -37.18 48.84
N VAL A 28 -54.22 -37.53 49.21
CA VAL A 28 -55.42 -36.72 48.88
C VAL A 28 -55.36 -35.36 49.55
N HIS A 29 -54.94 -35.28 50.81
CA HIS A 29 -54.73 -34.00 51.52
C HIS A 29 -53.60 -33.18 50.88
N ALA A 30 -52.49 -33.82 50.49
CA ALA A 30 -51.39 -33.14 49.81
C ALA A 30 -51.82 -32.61 48.42
N VAL A 31 -52.62 -33.37 47.66
CA VAL A 31 -53.18 -32.93 46.38
C VAL A 31 -54.17 -31.78 46.58
N GLY A 32 -55.06 -31.86 47.57
CA GLY A 32 -55.98 -30.78 47.91
C GLY A 32 -55.25 -29.50 48.36
N TRP A 33 -54.17 -29.63 49.13
CA TRP A 33 -53.31 -28.51 49.52
C TRP A 33 -52.59 -27.92 48.31
N VAL A 34 -52.00 -28.73 47.43
CA VAL A 34 -51.32 -28.24 46.21
C VAL A 34 -52.31 -27.55 45.26
N ILE A 35 -53.55 -28.05 45.13
CA ILE A 35 -54.58 -27.41 44.32
C ILE A 35 -55.03 -26.07 44.93
N THR A 36 -55.08 -25.96 46.26
CA THR A 36 -55.51 -24.73 46.95
C THR A 36 -54.38 -23.67 47.01
N TYR A 37 -53.14 -24.11 47.19
CA TYR A 37 -51.95 -23.27 47.37
C TYR A 37 -50.97 -23.34 46.17
N TRP A 38 -51.46 -23.69 44.98
CA TRP A 38 -50.63 -23.79 43.76
C TRP A 38 -49.86 -22.48 43.48
N TRP A 39 -50.44 -21.34 43.85
CA TRP A 39 -49.82 -20.01 43.73
C TRP A 39 -48.64 -19.81 44.67
N VAL A 40 -48.63 -20.42 45.87
CA VAL A 40 -47.49 -20.39 46.81
C VAL A 40 -46.33 -21.19 46.24
N VAL A 41 -46.62 -22.38 45.73
CA VAL A 41 -45.62 -23.24 45.07
C VAL A 41 -45.08 -22.56 43.81
N ALA A 42 -45.95 -21.93 43.01
CA ALA A 42 -45.54 -21.15 41.85
C ALA A 42 -44.70 -19.92 42.24
N ALA A 43 -45.08 -19.18 43.28
CA ALA A 43 -44.33 -18.02 43.76
C ALA A 43 -42.96 -18.41 44.33
N ALA A 44 -42.88 -19.51 45.08
CA ALA A 44 -41.62 -20.07 45.58
C ALA A 44 -40.72 -20.52 44.42
N ALA A 45 -41.28 -21.22 43.42
CA ALA A 45 -40.56 -21.65 42.22
C ALA A 45 -40.04 -20.44 41.40
N ILE A 46 -40.86 -19.41 41.23
CA ILE A 46 -40.44 -18.15 40.57
C ILE A 46 -39.34 -17.47 41.36
N SER A 47 -39.45 -17.39 42.69
CA SER A 47 -38.45 -16.75 43.56
C SER A 47 -37.11 -17.49 43.51
N LEU A 48 -37.13 -18.82 43.60
CA LEU A 48 -35.95 -19.69 43.42
C LEU A 48 -35.33 -19.52 42.03
N TRP A 49 -36.16 -19.44 40.98
CA TRP A 49 -35.71 -19.22 39.62
C TRP A 49 -35.06 -17.84 39.44
N VAL A 50 -35.68 -16.78 39.97
CA VAL A 50 -35.14 -15.41 39.95
C VAL A 50 -33.82 -15.34 40.72
N ALA A 51 -33.76 -15.90 41.93
CA ALA A 51 -32.54 -15.97 42.73
C ALA A 51 -31.43 -16.73 41.99
N GLY A 52 -31.74 -17.88 41.39
CA GLY A 52 -30.84 -18.65 40.55
C GLY A 52 -30.32 -17.84 39.35
N GLU A 53 -31.21 -17.16 38.62
CA GLU A 53 -30.82 -16.33 37.48
C GLU A 53 -29.95 -15.13 37.91
N VAL A 54 -30.20 -14.53 39.08
CA VAL A 54 -29.35 -13.48 39.67
C VAL A 54 -27.95 -14.03 39.98
N VAL A 55 -27.84 -15.19 40.63
CA VAL A 55 -26.56 -15.84 40.94
C VAL A 55 -25.79 -16.14 39.65
N VAL A 56 -26.43 -16.78 38.67
CA VAL A 56 -25.78 -17.11 37.40
C VAL A 56 -25.39 -15.84 36.63
N ARG A 57 -26.13 -14.73 36.74
CA ARG A 57 -25.73 -13.43 36.17
C ARG A 57 -24.51 -12.83 36.87
N ARG A 58 -24.45 -12.89 38.20
CA ARG A 58 -23.29 -12.41 38.98
C ARG A 58 -22.04 -13.23 38.66
N LEU A 59 -22.14 -14.55 38.64
CA LEU A 59 -21.03 -15.44 38.26
C LEU A 59 -20.59 -15.22 36.81
N ALA A 60 -21.53 -15.06 35.88
CA ALA A 60 -21.19 -14.78 34.47
C ALA A 60 -20.43 -13.44 34.34
N ARG A 61 -20.87 -12.39 35.05
CA ARG A 61 -20.15 -11.10 35.07
C ARG A 61 -18.75 -11.23 35.65
N LYS A 62 -18.58 -11.96 36.75
CA LYS A 62 -17.26 -12.23 37.36
C LYS A 62 -16.34 -12.98 36.39
N ALA A 63 -16.87 -13.99 35.69
CA ALA A 63 -16.12 -14.72 34.67
C ALA A 63 -15.74 -13.82 33.49
N SER A 64 -16.66 -12.97 33.01
CA SER A 64 -16.41 -12.05 31.89
C SER A 64 -15.37 -10.98 32.20
N ALA A 65 -15.16 -10.61 33.47
CA ALA A 65 -14.09 -9.70 33.87
C ALA A 65 -12.68 -10.30 33.71
N GLN A 66 -12.57 -11.64 33.66
CA GLN A 66 -11.30 -12.37 33.49
C GLN A 66 -11.09 -12.83 32.05
N ARG A 67 -11.57 -12.05 31.07
CA ARG A 67 -11.40 -12.34 29.65
C ARG A 67 -10.11 -11.73 29.14
N MET A 68 -9.46 -12.46 28.24
CA MET A 68 -8.28 -12.01 27.52
C MET A 68 -8.67 -11.49 26.14
N ALA A 69 -7.79 -10.69 25.53
CA ALA A 69 -7.95 -10.22 24.17
C ALA A 69 -6.62 -10.27 23.40
N LEU A 70 -6.68 -10.78 22.17
CA LEU A 70 -5.58 -10.83 21.22
C LEU A 70 -5.99 -10.11 19.94
N GLU A 71 -5.07 -9.35 19.37
CA GLU A 71 -5.22 -8.72 18.06
C GLU A 71 -4.32 -9.45 17.06
N LEU A 72 -4.92 -9.86 15.93
CA LEU A 72 -4.21 -10.55 14.85
C LEU A 72 -3.94 -9.55 13.73
N VAL A 73 -2.66 -9.31 13.46
CA VAL A 73 -2.21 -8.40 12.39
C VAL A 73 -1.62 -9.26 11.27
N PRO A 74 -2.31 -9.41 10.12
CA PRO A 74 -1.79 -10.17 8.99
C PRO A 74 -0.62 -9.44 8.32
N SER A 75 0.34 -10.21 7.81
CA SER A 75 1.35 -9.68 6.89
C SER A 75 0.74 -9.46 5.49
N ARG A 76 1.45 -8.78 4.59
CA ARG A 76 0.97 -8.54 3.21
C ARG A 76 0.86 -9.81 2.37
N HIS A 77 1.65 -10.81 2.70
CA HIS A 77 1.70 -12.09 2.00
C HIS A 77 0.90 -13.16 2.76
N PHE A 78 -0.02 -12.74 3.63
CA PHE A 78 -0.83 -13.66 4.41
C PHE A 78 -1.81 -14.40 3.48
N ASP A 79 -1.49 -15.66 3.19
CA ASP A 79 -2.29 -16.55 2.35
C ASP A 79 -2.41 -17.94 3.00
N PRO A 80 -3.36 -18.12 3.95
CA PRO A 80 -3.49 -19.36 4.70
C PRO A 80 -4.19 -20.46 3.92
N GLY A 81 -3.77 -21.71 4.14
CA GLY A 81 -4.51 -22.88 3.64
C GLY A 81 -5.84 -23.12 4.39
N ILE A 82 -6.80 -23.81 3.75
CA ILE A 82 -8.09 -24.16 4.37
C ILE A 82 -7.88 -24.96 5.67
N GLU A 83 -6.93 -25.90 5.67
CA GLU A 83 -6.62 -26.72 6.84
C GLU A 83 -6.10 -25.89 8.02
N GLU A 84 -5.27 -24.86 7.77
CA GLU A 84 -4.75 -23.97 8.81
C GLU A 84 -5.88 -23.18 9.47
N ILE A 85 -6.79 -22.64 8.65
CA ILE A 85 -8.00 -21.94 9.09
C ILE A 85 -8.88 -22.88 9.92
N PHE A 86 -9.10 -24.10 9.45
CA PHE A 86 -9.88 -25.10 10.16
C PHE A 86 -9.26 -25.44 11.52
N ARG A 87 -7.95 -25.74 11.55
CA ARG A 87 -7.19 -26.01 12.80
C ARG A 87 -7.36 -24.87 13.79
N ARG A 88 -7.31 -23.62 13.31
CA ARG A 88 -7.56 -22.43 14.14
C ARG A 88 -8.99 -22.42 14.67
N GLY A 89 -9.99 -22.73 13.85
CA GLY A 89 -11.38 -22.93 14.28
C GLY A 89 -11.51 -23.93 15.43
N VAL A 90 -10.82 -25.06 15.35
CA VAL A 90 -10.80 -26.08 16.41
C VAL A 90 -10.18 -25.55 17.69
N GLN A 91 -9.06 -24.82 17.60
CA GLN A 91 -8.43 -24.17 18.75
C GLN A 91 -9.38 -23.16 19.43
N LEU A 92 -10.10 -22.34 18.66
CA LEU A 92 -11.08 -21.38 19.17
C LEU A 92 -12.22 -22.09 19.91
N ALA A 93 -12.75 -23.17 19.32
CA ALA A 93 -13.80 -23.98 19.95
C ALA A 93 -13.32 -24.62 21.26
N ARG A 94 -12.08 -25.14 21.32
CA ARG A 94 -11.47 -25.70 22.54
C ARG A 94 -11.23 -24.62 23.60
N ALA A 95 -10.67 -23.47 23.20
CA ALA A 95 -10.41 -22.33 24.07
C ALA A 95 -11.69 -21.81 24.76
N SER A 96 -12.85 -21.92 24.10
CA SER A 96 -14.15 -21.49 24.67
C SER A 96 -14.51 -22.15 26.00
N THR A 97 -13.96 -23.33 26.28
CA THR A 97 -14.20 -24.06 27.53
C THR A 97 -13.14 -23.84 28.62
N SER A 98 -12.09 -23.05 28.36
CA SER A 98 -10.96 -22.80 29.26
C SER A 98 -11.26 -21.79 30.36
N MET A 99 -12.44 -21.92 30.96
CA MET A 99 -12.90 -21.14 32.12
C MET A 99 -12.93 -22.03 33.36
N PRO A 100 -12.92 -21.44 34.58
CA PRO A 100 -13.17 -22.17 35.80
C PRO A 100 -14.47 -22.99 35.75
N TRP A 101 -14.52 -24.08 36.51
CA TRP A 101 -15.65 -25.02 36.53
C TRP A 101 -16.98 -24.33 36.90
N TRP A 102 -16.94 -23.35 37.82
CA TRP A 102 -18.09 -22.57 38.29
C TRP A 102 -18.64 -21.58 37.25
N ALA A 103 -17.89 -21.27 36.19
CA ALA A 103 -18.31 -20.27 35.20
C ALA A 103 -19.55 -20.77 34.41
N PRO A 104 -20.63 -19.96 34.34
CA PRO A 104 -21.82 -20.31 33.57
C PRO A 104 -21.53 -20.56 32.10
N ARG A 105 -22.31 -21.43 31.46
CA ARG A 105 -22.16 -21.69 30.00
C ARG A 105 -22.23 -20.41 29.17
N ARG A 106 -23.05 -19.43 29.54
CA ARG A 106 -23.17 -18.15 28.79
C ARG A 106 -21.87 -17.35 28.69
N SER A 107 -20.91 -17.53 29.59
CA SER A 107 -19.60 -16.85 29.55
C SER A 107 -18.48 -17.71 28.95
N LYS A 108 -18.73 -19.02 28.70
CA LYS A 108 -17.80 -19.97 28.08
C LYS A 108 -17.82 -19.86 26.55
N THR A 109 -17.27 -18.77 26.02
CA THR A 109 -17.27 -18.45 24.58
C THR A 109 -16.02 -17.69 24.18
N VAL A 110 -15.52 -17.95 22.97
CA VAL A 110 -14.53 -17.13 22.28
C VAL A 110 -15.27 -16.26 21.27
N GLN A 111 -14.94 -14.98 21.22
CA GLN A 111 -15.56 -13.98 20.37
C GLN A 111 -14.52 -13.49 19.36
N ILE A 112 -14.83 -13.60 18.08
CA ILE A 112 -14.10 -12.89 17.03
C ILE A 112 -14.81 -11.54 16.84
N ARG A 113 -14.06 -10.44 16.98
CA ARG A 113 -14.50 -9.07 16.77
C ARG A 113 -13.84 -8.56 15.49
N LEU A 114 -14.66 -8.25 14.49
CA LEU A 114 -14.27 -7.53 13.29
C LEU A 114 -14.73 -6.08 13.47
N ARG A 115 -13.79 -5.15 13.63
CA ARG A 115 -14.09 -3.76 13.95
C ARG A 115 -13.51 -2.82 12.90
N ALA A 116 -14.33 -1.89 12.43
CA ALA A 116 -13.95 -0.84 11.50
C ALA A 116 -14.44 0.51 12.05
N ASP A 117 -13.53 1.48 12.19
CA ASP A 117 -13.79 2.80 12.77
C ASP A 117 -13.22 3.95 11.93
N GLY A 118 -12.87 3.66 10.67
CA GLY A 118 -12.22 4.59 9.74
C GLY A 118 -10.70 4.70 9.92
N SER A 119 -10.11 4.14 11.00
CA SER A 119 -8.65 4.06 11.20
C SER A 119 -8.07 2.70 10.79
N SER A 120 -8.91 1.66 10.75
CA SER A 120 -8.58 0.34 10.24
C SER A 120 -9.77 -0.20 9.45
N PRO A 121 -9.56 -0.82 8.27
CA PRO A 121 -10.67 -1.26 7.43
C PRO A 121 -11.40 -2.45 8.07
N LEU A 122 -10.67 -3.36 8.72
CA LEU A 122 -11.25 -4.50 9.44
C LEU A 122 -10.26 -5.06 10.46
N ARG A 123 -10.24 -4.50 11.67
CA ARG A 123 -9.40 -4.99 12.77
C ARG A 123 -9.91 -6.35 13.25
N TYR A 124 -9.06 -7.37 13.19
CA TYR A 124 -9.38 -8.74 13.61
C TYR A 124 -8.90 -9.00 15.04
N ARG A 125 -9.84 -9.11 15.98
CA ARG A 125 -9.55 -9.30 17.40
C ARG A 125 -10.26 -10.53 17.94
N ILE A 126 -9.58 -11.28 18.80
CA ILE A 126 -10.11 -12.48 19.45
C ILE A 126 -10.20 -12.21 20.95
N GLU A 127 -11.37 -12.39 21.52
CA GLU A 127 -11.59 -12.26 22.97
C GLU A 127 -12.12 -13.56 23.55
N GLY A 128 -11.58 -14.00 24.68
CA GLY A 128 -11.93 -15.31 25.22
C GLY A 128 -11.60 -15.49 26.69
N PRO A 129 -11.79 -16.69 27.23
CA PRO A 129 -11.32 -17.04 28.58
C PRO A 129 -9.81 -16.86 28.71
N ALA A 130 -9.33 -16.27 29.81
CA ALA A 130 -7.89 -16.12 30.06
C ALA A 130 -7.11 -17.45 30.04
N GLY A 131 -7.71 -18.55 30.51
CA GLY A 131 -7.07 -19.87 30.46
C GLY A 131 -6.80 -20.40 29.04
N GLY A 132 -7.48 -19.86 28.03
CA GLY A 132 -7.26 -20.20 26.62
C GLY A 132 -6.16 -19.37 25.94
N GLU A 133 -5.59 -18.38 26.64
CA GLU A 133 -4.64 -17.43 26.06
C GLU A 133 -3.44 -18.11 25.41
N ARG A 134 -2.76 -19.00 26.14
CA ARG A 134 -1.56 -19.68 25.65
C ARG A 134 -1.84 -20.51 24.38
N LEU A 135 -3.02 -21.13 24.30
CA LEU A 135 -3.45 -21.87 23.11
C LEU A 135 -3.69 -20.93 21.92
N LEU A 136 -4.22 -19.74 22.18
CA LEU A 136 -4.59 -18.79 21.13
C LEU A 136 -3.44 -17.88 20.71
N SER A 137 -2.42 -17.69 21.56
CA SER A 137 -1.25 -16.84 21.31
C SER A 137 -0.14 -17.52 20.51
N ILE A 138 -0.06 -18.85 20.54
CA ILE A 138 0.90 -19.61 19.73
C ILE A 138 0.47 -19.48 18.25
N THR A 139 1.36 -18.93 17.42
CA THR A 139 1.14 -18.47 16.03
C THR A 139 0.16 -19.35 15.24
N PRO A 140 -1.10 -18.92 15.07
CA PRO A 140 -2.15 -19.78 14.49
C PRO A 140 -1.92 -20.09 13.02
N PHE A 141 -1.28 -19.17 12.30
CA PHE A 141 -1.03 -19.21 10.86
C PHE A 141 0.47 -19.04 10.52
N GLY A 142 1.34 -19.56 11.40
CA GLY A 142 2.80 -19.41 11.24
C GLY A 142 3.26 -17.94 11.25
N PRO A 143 4.31 -17.58 10.51
CA PRO A 143 4.88 -16.22 10.49
C PRO A 143 3.99 -15.20 9.73
N GLY A 144 2.94 -15.65 9.04
CA GLY A 144 2.04 -14.80 8.27
C GLY A 144 1.16 -13.87 9.11
N VAL A 145 1.03 -14.11 10.41
CA VAL A 145 0.20 -13.30 11.32
C VAL A 145 0.92 -13.03 12.64
N THR A 146 1.03 -11.76 13.00
CA THR A 146 1.52 -11.34 14.32
C THR A 146 0.36 -11.31 15.31
N VAL A 147 0.58 -11.86 16.52
CA VAL A 147 -0.43 -11.91 17.58
C VAL A 147 -0.01 -11.00 18.73
N ASN A 148 -0.76 -9.91 18.94
CA ASN A 148 -0.49 -8.94 19.98
C ASN A 148 -1.50 -9.06 21.12
N ARG A 149 -1.05 -8.96 22.38
CA ARG A 149 -1.97 -8.79 23.51
C ARG A 149 -2.65 -7.44 23.41
N ALA A 150 -3.98 -7.41 23.52
CA ALA A 150 -4.77 -6.20 23.36
C ALA A 150 -5.46 -5.79 24.68
N GLY A 151 -5.45 -4.50 25.00
CA GLY A 151 -6.19 -3.94 26.14
C GLY A 151 -7.69 -3.82 25.88
N SER A 152 -8.46 -3.31 26.84
CA SER A 152 -9.88 -2.99 26.63
C SER A 152 -10.05 -1.90 25.57
N LEU A 153 -11.05 -2.04 24.68
CA LEU A 153 -11.40 -0.98 23.73
C LEU A 153 -12.31 0.03 24.43
N THR A 154 -11.89 1.29 24.49
CA THR A 154 -12.71 2.39 25.01
C THR A 154 -13.61 2.90 23.89
N ASP A 155 -14.92 2.61 23.97
CA ASP A 155 -15.89 3.12 23.00
C ASP A 155 -16.30 4.56 23.34
N LYS A 156 -16.01 5.50 22.44
CA LYS A 156 -16.55 6.86 22.52
C LYS A 156 -18.08 6.82 22.32
N PRO A 157 -18.86 7.55 23.14
CA PRO A 157 -20.31 7.62 22.99
C PRO A 157 -20.67 8.29 21.66
N ARG A 158 -21.67 7.74 20.96
CA ARG A 158 -22.16 8.21 19.66
C ARG A 158 -23.65 8.46 19.71
N THR A 159 -24.14 9.43 18.92
CA THR A 159 -25.55 9.89 18.97
C THR A 159 -26.50 8.87 18.35
N HIS A 160 -26.12 8.25 17.24
CA HIS A 160 -26.91 7.25 16.55
C HIS A 160 -26.23 5.89 16.63
N VAL A 161 -26.91 4.90 17.21
CA VAL A 161 -26.42 3.53 17.36
C VAL A 161 -27.53 2.57 16.96
N VAL A 162 -27.22 1.69 16.01
CA VAL A 162 -28.14 0.66 15.49
C VAL A 162 -27.59 -0.71 15.83
N ARG A 163 -28.46 -1.59 16.34
CA ARG A 163 -28.11 -2.93 16.81
C ARG A 163 -28.83 -3.99 16.00
N ALA A 164 -28.09 -5.01 15.60
CA ALA A 164 -28.63 -6.16 14.87
C ALA A 164 -28.11 -7.47 15.43
N GLU A 165 -29.00 -8.45 15.46
CA GLU A 165 -28.67 -9.82 15.80
C GLU A 165 -29.03 -10.71 14.62
N PHE A 166 -28.09 -11.53 14.16
CA PHE A 166 -28.29 -12.43 13.03
C PHE A 166 -28.56 -13.86 13.52
N ILE A 167 -29.53 -14.51 12.89
CA ILE A 167 -29.92 -15.90 13.12
C ILE A 167 -29.80 -16.69 11.82
N LEU A 168 -29.62 -18.00 11.94
CA LEU A 168 -29.66 -18.88 10.77
C LEU A 168 -31.11 -19.09 10.34
N ARG A 169 -31.42 -18.70 9.10
CA ARG A 169 -32.71 -18.93 8.46
C ARG A 169 -32.54 -19.93 7.33
N GLY A 170 -33.39 -20.95 7.30
CA GLY A 170 -33.29 -22.08 6.38
C GLY A 170 -33.68 -23.38 7.07
N ARG A 171 -33.35 -24.51 6.45
CA ARG A 171 -33.48 -25.83 7.08
C ARG A 171 -32.36 -25.97 8.12
N PRO A 172 -32.65 -26.30 9.41
CA PRO A 172 -31.60 -26.42 10.44
C PRO A 172 -30.49 -27.43 10.13
N THR A 173 -30.77 -28.39 9.25
CA THR A 173 -29.86 -29.44 8.78
C THR A 173 -29.01 -29.02 7.57
N ALA A 174 -29.36 -27.91 6.92
CA ALA A 174 -28.66 -27.44 5.72
C ALA A 174 -27.48 -26.51 6.08
N PRO A 175 -26.30 -26.70 5.45
CA PRO A 175 -25.14 -25.88 5.73
C PRO A 175 -25.26 -24.47 5.14
N LEU A 176 -24.45 -23.54 5.66
CA LEU A 176 -24.07 -22.32 4.97
C LEU A 176 -23.31 -22.67 3.69
N ARG A 177 -23.17 -21.70 2.79
CA ARG A 177 -22.36 -21.87 1.59
C ARG A 177 -20.88 -21.89 1.97
N GLU A 178 -20.15 -22.87 1.44
CA GLU A 178 -18.68 -22.85 1.42
C GLU A 178 -18.22 -21.78 0.42
N VAL A 179 -17.37 -20.87 0.89
CA VAL A 179 -16.88 -19.73 0.10
C VAL A 179 -15.39 -19.97 -0.17
N PRO A 180 -14.94 -19.92 -1.44
CA PRO A 180 -13.52 -20.07 -1.76
C PRO A 180 -12.70 -18.94 -1.14
N LEU A 181 -11.40 -19.17 -0.92
CA LEU A 181 -10.49 -18.16 -0.34
C LEU A 181 -10.03 -17.10 -1.34
N SER A 182 -10.21 -17.34 -2.65
CA SER A 182 -9.90 -16.41 -3.73
C SER A 182 -11.10 -16.27 -4.68
N PRO A 183 -11.73 -15.08 -4.79
CA PRO A 183 -11.45 -13.86 -4.03
C PRO A 183 -11.76 -14.02 -2.53
N ASP A 184 -11.18 -13.15 -1.68
CA ASP A 184 -11.30 -13.26 -0.23
C ASP A 184 -12.78 -13.23 0.27
N PRO A 185 -13.23 -14.18 1.11
CA PRO A 185 -14.59 -14.21 1.69
C PRO A 185 -15.01 -12.97 2.50
N LEU A 186 -14.05 -12.21 3.02
CA LEU A 186 -14.25 -10.97 3.77
C LEU A 186 -14.34 -9.75 2.85
N GLN A 187 -14.03 -9.86 1.55
CA GLN A 187 -14.10 -8.74 0.62
C GLN A 187 -15.44 -7.99 0.68
N PRO A 188 -16.62 -8.66 0.67
CA PRO A 188 -17.90 -7.96 0.77
C PRO A 188 -18.07 -7.19 2.09
N LEU A 189 -17.49 -7.69 3.19
CA LEU A 189 -17.52 -7.02 4.48
C LEU A 189 -16.62 -5.79 4.50
N VAL A 190 -15.42 -5.90 3.91
CA VAL A 190 -14.48 -4.79 3.73
C VAL A 190 -15.11 -3.70 2.85
N ASP A 191 -15.73 -4.08 1.73
CA ASP A 191 -16.41 -3.16 0.83
C ASP A 191 -17.54 -2.39 1.55
N ALA A 192 -18.32 -3.09 2.39
CA ALA A 192 -19.42 -2.51 3.17
C ALA A 192 -18.97 -1.51 4.26
N VAL A 193 -17.69 -1.52 4.64
CA VAL A 193 -17.12 -0.60 5.65
C VAL A 193 -16.05 0.33 5.08
N SER A 194 -15.85 0.29 3.77
CA SER A 194 -14.74 0.95 3.09
C SER A 194 -14.82 2.48 3.05
N ASP A 195 -16.01 3.03 3.25
CA ASP A 195 -16.36 4.45 3.29
C ASP A 195 -16.76 4.93 4.70
N LEU A 196 -16.29 4.25 5.74
CA LEU A 196 -16.42 4.72 7.12
C LEU A 196 -15.52 5.94 7.38
N ARG A 197 -16.08 6.90 8.11
CA ARG A 197 -15.44 8.16 8.45
C ARG A 197 -15.18 8.29 9.94
N ALA A 198 -13.89 8.28 10.31
CA ALA A 198 -13.47 8.44 11.70
C ALA A 198 -13.92 9.80 12.29
N ASP A 199 -13.92 10.86 11.47
CA ASP A 199 -14.30 12.22 11.85
C ASP A 199 -15.82 12.38 12.10
N LEU A 200 -16.65 11.60 11.41
CA LEU A 200 -18.09 11.49 11.72
C LEU A 200 -18.40 10.53 12.86
N GLY A 201 -17.36 9.95 13.48
CA GLY A 201 -17.49 8.90 14.47
C GLY A 201 -18.20 7.65 13.93
N ASP A 202 -18.06 7.34 12.65
CA ASP A 202 -18.60 6.10 12.10
C ASP A 202 -17.90 4.88 12.76
N LEU A 203 -18.69 3.84 13.03
CA LEU A 203 -18.23 2.57 13.58
C LEU A 203 -19.09 1.46 13.02
N ALA A 204 -18.43 0.39 12.57
CA ALA A 204 -19.06 -0.89 12.29
C ALA A 204 -18.33 -1.98 13.07
N GLU A 205 -19.06 -2.79 13.81
CA GLU A 205 -18.48 -3.89 14.56
C GLU A 205 -19.34 -5.15 14.44
N ILE A 206 -18.71 -6.24 14.01
CA ILE A 206 -19.30 -7.56 13.88
C ILE A 206 -18.65 -8.46 14.93
N ARG A 207 -19.47 -9.15 15.71
CA ARG A 207 -19.04 -10.08 16.75
C ARG A 207 -19.58 -11.46 16.47
N LEU A 208 -18.66 -12.38 16.21
CA LEU A 208 -18.94 -13.81 16.02
C LEU A 208 -18.53 -14.56 17.29
N ASP A 209 -19.50 -14.90 18.12
CA ASP A 209 -19.29 -15.72 19.31
C ASP A 209 -19.32 -17.20 18.93
N ILE A 210 -18.25 -17.92 19.26
CA ILE A 210 -18.08 -19.34 19.06
C ILE A 210 -18.12 -20.04 20.43
N GLN A 211 -18.91 -21.09 20.51
CA GLN A 211 -19.02 -21.93 21.69
C GLN A 211 -19.21 -23.39 21.29
N ARG A 212 -18.61 -24.32 22.03
CA ARG A 212 -18.85 -25.76 21.83
C ARG A 212 -20.35 -26.11 21.92
N ALA A 213 -20.86 -26.88 20.96
CA ALA A 213 -22.27 -27.25 20.93
C ALA A 213 -22.69 -28.01 22.22
N PRO A 214 -23.84 -27.69 22.84
CA PRO A 214 -24.26 -28.39 24.05
C PRO A 214 -24.80 -29.79 23.69
N LYS A 215 -24.07 -30.82 24.11
CA LYS A 215 -24.37 -32.24 23.80
C LYS A 215 -25.82 -32.63 24.11
N THR A 216 -26.36 -32.20 25.25
CA THR A 216 -27.74 -32.57 25.66
C THR A 216 -28.81 -31.96 24.76
N SER A 217 -28.71 -30.66 24.44
CA SER A 217 -29.65 -30.01 23.52
C SER A 217 -29.54 -30.54 22.10
N LEU A 218 -28.32 -30.91 21.68
CA LEU A 218 -28.08 -31.48 20.36
C LEU A 218 -28.70 -32.87 20.24
N ARG A 219 -28.49 -33.75 21.24
CA ARG A 219 -29.14 -35.06 21.32
C ARG A 219 -30.66 -34.98 21.27
N ALA A 220 -31.25 -34.09 22.08
CA ALA A 220 -32.69 -33.86 22.07
C ALA A 220 -33.20 -33.42 20.70
N ARG A 221 -32.46 -32.52 20.02
CA ARG A 221 -32.83 -32.07 18.68
C ARG A 221 -32.69 -33.17 17.63
N ARG A 222 -31.61 -33.96 17.65
CA ARG A 222 -31.42 -35.09 16.73
C ARG A 222 -32.55 -36.10 16.86
N LEU A 223 -32.93 -36.43 18.10
CA LEU A 223 -34.07 -37.30 18.35
C LEU A 223 -35.38 -36.73 17.79
N GLN A 224 -35.61 -35.43 17.96
CA GLN A 224 -36.78 -34.76 17.37
C GLN A 224 -36.79 -34.82 15.84
N LEU A 225 -35.65 -34.57 15.18
CA LEU A 225 -35.55 -34.62 13.72
C LEU A 225 -35.71 -36.04 13.18
N MET A 226 -35.08 -37.03 13.83
CA MET A 226 -35.22 -38.44 13.49
C MET A 226 -36.66 -38.95 13.65
N THR A 227 -37.33 -38.55 14.74
CA THR A 227 -38.74 -38.92 14.95
C THR A 227 -39.66 -38.24 13.93
N GLN A 228 -39.37 -37.01 13.52
CA GLN A 228 -40.09 -36.32 12.45
C GLN A 228 -39.87 -37.00 11.09
N ALA A 229 -38.63 -37.32 10.74
CA ALA A 229 -38.30 -38.01 9.48
C ALA A 229 -38.99 -39.38 9.39
N ARG A 230 -38.91 -40.19 10.47
CA ARG A 230 -39.61 -41.50 10.55
C ARG A 230 -41.12 -41.35 10.42
N ARG A 231 -41.72 -40.29 10.97
CA ARG A 231 -43.17 -40.03 10.83
C ARG A 231 -43.55 -39.63 9.40
N MET A 232 -42.71 -38.84 8.73
CA MET A 232 -42.94 -38.44 7.34
C MET A 232 -42.84 -39.62 6.39
N GLU A 233 -41.79 -40.42 6.51
CA GLU A 233 -41.55 -41.61 5.69
C GLU A 233 -42.69 -42.64 5.87
N ARG A 234 -43.12 -42.90 7.11
CA ARG A 234 -44.32 -43.74 7.36
C ARG A 234 -45.59 -43.20 6.71
N ARG A 235 -45.78 -41.87 6.69
CA ARG A 235 -46.93 -41.24 6.03
C ARG A 235 -46.84 -41.37 4.51
N GLU A 236 -45.65 -41.27 3.95
CA GLU A 236 -45.40 -41.46 2.51
C GLU A 236 -45.59 -42.91 2.10
N ALA A 237 -45.05 -43.88 2.86
CA ALA A 237 -45.29 -45.31 2.65
C ALA A 237 -46.79 -45.65 2.76
N GLN A 238 -47.52 -45.06 3.72
CA GLN A 238 -48.98 -45.21 3.83
C GLN A 238 -49.75 -44.54 2.68
N ARG A 239 -49.25 -43.43 2.12
CA ARG A 239 -49.84 -42.81 0.93
C ARG A 239 -49.59 -43.67 -0.29
N ALA A 240 -48.35 -44.12 -0.52
CA ALA A 240 -47.98 -45.01 -1.60
C ALA A 240 -48.74 -46.34 -1.54
N ALA A 241 -48.89 -46.94 -0.35
CA ALA A 241 -49.71 -48.14 -0.16
C ALA A 241 -51.19 -47.93 -0.51
N ARG A 242 -51.74 -46.72 -0.25
CA ARG A 242 -53.11 -46.37 -0.64
C ARG A 242 -53.26 -46.19 -2.14
N TRP A 243 -52.31 -45.50 -2.79
CA TRP A 243 -52.25 -45.37 -4.24
C TRP A 243 -52.16 -46.74 -4.92
N ILE A 244 -51.26 -47.61 -4.46
CA ILE A 244 -51.08 -48.96 -5.00
C ILE A 244 -52.33 -49.83 -4.82
N ARG A 245 -53.06 -49.70 -3.70
CA ARG A 245 -54.36 -50.39 -3.53
C ARG A 245 -55.44 -49.86 -4.46
N GLN A 246 -55.49 -48.55 -4.70
CA GLN A 246 -56.47 -47.95 -5.62
C GLN A 246 -56.17 -48.33 -7.07
N ASP A 247 -54.90 -48.42 -7.46
CA ASP A 247 -54.46 -48.85 -8.79
C ASP A 247 -54.72 -50.34 -9.03
N ALA A 248 -54.50 -51.19 -8.00
CA ALA A 248 -54.85 -52.61 -8.06
C ALA A 248 -56.37 -52.83 -8.25
N LEU A 249 -57.21 -52.02 -7.58
CA LEU A 249 -58.67 -52.05 -7.78
C LEU A 249 -59.08 -51.47 -9.15
N GLY A 250 -58.38 -50.44 -9.65
CA GLY A 250 -58.66 -49.84 -10.97
C GLY A 250 -58.29 -50.74 -12.16
N ILE A 251 -57.33 -51.64 -12.01
CA ILE A 251 -56.99 -52.65 -13.03
C ILE A 251 -58.06 -53.76 -13.09
N GLU A 252 -58.63 -54.14 -11.95
CA GLU A 252 -59.73 -55.13 -11.87
C GLU A 252 -61.05 -54.61 -12.50
N ASP A 253 -61.28 -53.29 -12.48
CA ASP A 253 -62.46 -52.64 -13.08
C ASP A 253 -62.26 -52.17 -14.55
N SER A 254 -61.10 -52.42 -15.15
CA SER A 254 -60.85 -52.02 -16.54
C SER A 254 -61.56 -52.95 -17.54
N LEU A 255 -62.35 -52.37 -18.45
CA LEU A 255 -63.04 -53.08 -19.56
C LEU A 255 -62.11 -54.03 -20.34
N ALA A 256 -60.83 -53.67 -20.46
CA ALA A 256 -59.82 -54.49 -21.14
C ALA A 256 -59.53 -55.82 -20.41
N TRP A 257 -59.52 -55.85 -19.07
CA TRP A 257 -59.27 -57.07 -18.29
C TRP A 257 -60.50 -58.01 -18.32
N GLN A 258 -61.71 -57.45 -18.26
CA GLN A 258 -62.96 -58.21 -18.44
C GLN A 258 -63.09 -58.78 -19.87
N VAL A 259 -62.73 -58.02 -20.90
CA VAL A 259 -62.71 -58.50 -22.29
C VAL A 259 -61.64 -59.57 -22.50
N GLN A 260 -60.47 -59.45 -21.87
CA GLN A 260 -59.42 -60.48 -21.95
C GLN A 260 -59.81 -61.79 -21.24
N GLN A 261 -60.57 -61.74 -20.14
CA GLN A 261 -61.16 -62.93 -19.52
C GLN A 261 -62.24 -63.59 -20.41
N LEU A 262 -63.02 -62.79 -21.13
CA LEU A 262 -64.04 -63.30 -22.06
C LEU A 262 -63.44 -63.94 -23.33
N VAL A 263 -62.30 -63.43 -23.83
CA VAL A 263 -61.68 -63.91 -25.08
C VAL A 263 -60.77 -65.13 -24.89
N THR A 264 -60.19 -65.35 -23.69
CA THR A 264 -59.16 -66.39 -23.50
C THR A 264 -59.63 -67.71 -22.91
N GLY A 265 -60.89 -67.83 -22.48
CA GLY A 265 -61.57 -69.12 -22.22
C GLY A 265 -60.86 -70.11 -21.28
N LYS A 266 -59.92 -69.64 -20.45
CA LYS A 266 -59.18 -70.47 -19.48
C LYS A 266 -59.50 -70.02 -18.06
N ASN A 267 -60.30 -70.81 -17.37
CA ASN A 267 -60.43 -70.77 -15.92
C ASN A 267 -59.14 -71.35 -15.31
N SER A 268 -58.13 -70.51 -15.10
CA SER A 268 -57.04 -70.82 -14.18
C SER A 268 -57.27 -70.04 -12.89
N GLY A 269 -57.29 -70.77 -11.76
CA GLY A 269 -57.31 -70.19 -10.42
C GLY A 269 -56.03 -69.40 -10.18
N GLY A 270 -56.02 -68.12 -10.54
CA GLY A 270 -54.93 -67.19 -10.28
C GLY A 270 -55.12 -66.54 -8.93
N GLY A 271 -54.29 -66.91 -7.96
CA GLY A 271 -54.30 -66.35 -6.61
C GLY A 271 -54.27 -64.82 -6.62
N ARG A 272 -55.06 -64.21 -5.72
CA ARG A 272 -54.99 -62.80 -5.35
C ARG A 272 -53.53 -62.35 -5.35
N ARG A 273 -53.15 -61.46 -6.27
CA ARG A 273 -51.83 -60.83 -6.23
C ARG A 273 -51.80 -59.98 -4.97
N LEU A 274 -51.25 -60.53 -3.89
CA LEU A 274 -51.01 -59.82 -2.65
C LEU A 274 -50.00 -58.71 -2.97
N VAL A 275 -50.51 -57.53 -3.30
CA VAL A 275 -49.66 -56.36 -3.50
C VAL A 275 -49.15 -55.94 -2.12
N MET A 276 -47.93 -56.35 -1.82
CA MET A 276 -47.24 -56.02 -0.59
C MET A 276 -47.16 -54.48 -0.48
N PRO A 277 -47.68 -53.86 0.59
CA PRO A 277 -47.52 -52.43 0.77
C PRO A 277 -46.02 -52.11 0.90
N PRO A 278 -45.54 -50.99 0.32
CA PRO A 278 -44.14 -50.61 0.42
C PRO A 278 -43.74 -50.51 1.90
N VAL A 279 -42.73 -51.28 2.28
CA VAL A 279 -42.18 -51.26 3.63
C VAL A 279 -41.48 -49.92 3.86
N PRO A 280 -41.70 -49.27 5.02
CA PRO A 280 -40.97 -48.08 5.43
C PRO A 280 -39.46 -48.23 5.20
N ARG A 281 -38.85 -47.39 4.34
CA ARG A 281 -37.41 -47.39 4.08
C ARG A 281 -36.67 -47.00 5.36
N ARG A 282 -35.56 -47.68 5.63
CA ARG A 282 -34.65 -47.30 6.73
C ARG A 282 -34.04 -45.94 6.40
N ILE A 283 -34.36 -44.93 7.22
CA ILE A 283 -33.83 -43.58 7.07
C ILE A 283 -32.36 -43.55 7.50
N ASP A 284 -31.49 -43.12 6.60
CA ASP A 284 -30.10 -42.83 6.91
C ASP A 284 -30.02 -41.60 7.84
N PRO A 285 -29.34 -41.68 9.00
CA PRO A 285 -29.05 -40.53 9.84
C PRO A 285 -28.47 -39.33 9.08
N ALA A 286 -27.63 -39.55 8.07
CA ALA A 286 -27.01 -38.49 7.28
C ALA A 286 -28.07 -37.67 6.52
N ASP A 287 -29.03 -38.33 5.88
CA ASP A 287 -30.11 -37.67 5.12
C ASP A 287 -31.06 -36.88 6.03
N ALA A 288 -31.39 -37.42 7.21
CA ALA A 288 -32.34 -36.80 8.13
C ALA A 288 -31.76 -35.67 8.98
N LEU A 289 -30.47 -35.78 9.34
CA LEU A 289 -29.80 -34.82 10.22
C LEU A 289 -28.93 -33.82 9.45
N GLY A 290 -28.54 -34.12 8.21
CA GLY A 290 -27.64 -33.30 7.39
C GLY A 290 -26.37 -32.96 8.17
N LYS A 291 -26.05 -31.67 8.25
CA LYS A 291 -24.88 -31.16 9.00
C LYS A 291 -24.90 -31.44 10.51
N LEU A 292 -26.04 -31.86 11.05
CA LEU A 292 -26.16 -32.23 12.44
C LEU A 292 -25.88 -33.72 12.67
N ALA A 293 -25.62 -34.53 11.63
CA ALA A 293 -25.35 -35.96 11.79
C ALA A 293 -24.09 -36.18 12.62
N ASP A 294 -22.99 -35.52 12.25
CA ASP A 294 -21.71 -35.66 12.91
C ASP A 294 -21.56 -34.71 14.10
N ASP A 295 -20.86 -35.20 15.14
CA ASP A 295 -20.47 -34.41 16.31
C ASP A 295 -19.18 -33.63 16.08
N ASP A 296 -18.43 -34.01 15.06
CA ASP A 296 -17.11 -33.47 14.80
C ASP A 296 -17.24 -32.00 14.42
N HIS A 297 -16.56 -31.17 15.20
CA HIS A 297 -16.42 -29.73 14.94
C HIS A 297 -17.71 -28.90 14.92
N LEU A 298 -18.83 -29.43 15.43
CA LEU A 298 -20.08 -28.67 15.54
C LEU A 298 -20.03 -27.63 16.67
N VAL A 299 -20.28 -26.37 16.33
CA VAL A 299 -20.28 -25.24 17.26
C VAL A 299 -21.64 -24.54 17.31
N ARG A 300 -21.92 -23.91 18.45
CA ARG A 300 -23.01 -22.96 18.63
C ARG A 300 -22.47 -21.56 18.41
N VAL A 301 -23.16 -20.80 17.56
CA VAL A 301 -22.71 -19.48 17.12
C VAL A 301 -23.70 -18.38 17.50
N GLN A 302 -23.22 -17.18 17.81
CA GLN A 302 -24.03 -15.98 17.90
C GLN A 302 -23.36 -14.86 17.11
N LEU A 303 -24.10 -14.23 16.20
CA LEU A 303 -23.60 -13.15 15.34
C LEU A 303 -24.33 -11.85 15.71
N LEU A 304 -23.59 -10.90 16.31
CA LEU A 304 -24.08 -9.59 16.71
C LEU A 304 -23.40 -8.51 15.86
N VAL A 305 -24.14 -7.52 15.42
CA VAL A 305 -23.62 -6.37 14.67
C VAL A 305 -24.08 -5.09 15.32
N MET A 306 -23.16 -4.14 15.49
CA MET A 306 -23.44 -2.79 15.94
C MET A 306 -22.83 -1.80 14.97
N CYS A 307 -23.66 -0.87 14.48
CA CYS A 307 -23.22 0.26 13.70
C CYS A 307 -23.52 1.54 14.47
N ALA A 308 -22.62 2.52 14.43
CA ALA A 308 -22.84 3.79 15.10
C ALA A 308 -22.23 4.95 14.29
N SER A 309 -22.78 6.15 14.47
CA SER A 309 -22.32 7.39 13.82
C SER A 309 -22.79 8.60 14.63
N HIS A 310 -22.12 9.74 14.48
CA HIS A 310 -22.66 11.03 14.93
C HIS A 310 -23.71 11.59 13.98
N THR A 311 -23.80 11.06 12.75
CA THR A 311 -24.73 11.52 11.71
C THR A 311 -25.92 10.57 11.58
N LYS A 312 -27.12 11.15 11.53
CA LYS A 312 -28.39 10.40 11.37
C LYS A 312 -28.41 9.61 10.06
N GLY A 313 -28.92 8.37 10.08
CA GLY A 313 -29.12 7.54 8.88
C GLY A 313 -27.89 6.75 8.41
N ARG A 314 -26.67 7.19 8.74
CA ARG A 314 -25.44 6.48 8.34
C ARG A 314 -25.33 5.10 9.00
N ALA A 315 -25.62 5.00 10.30
CA ALA A 315 -25.55 3.74 11.02
C ALA A 315 -26.52 2.69 10.45
N GLU A 316 -27.73 3.11 10.05
CA GLU A 316 -28.72 2.25 9.39
C GLU A 316 -28.27 1.79 8.01
N ALA A 317 -27.71 2.70 7.20
CA ALA A 317 -27.19 2.38 5.87
C ALA A 317 -26.03 1.35 5.95
N ARG A 318 -25.09 1.54 6.90
CA ARG A 318 -23.99 0.59 7.13
C ARG A 318 -24.48 -0.77 7.54
N LEU A 319 -25.47 -0.82 8.43
CA LEU A 319 -26.05 -2.09 8.83
C LEU A 319 -26.71 -2.82 7.65
N ALA A 320 -27.36 -2.10 6.73
CA ALA A 320 -27.95 -2.68 5.53
C ALA A 320 -26.87 -3.25 4.59
N GLN A 321 -25.76 -2.54 4.39
CA GLN A 321 -24.63 -3.02 3.58
C GLN A 321 -23.97 -4.26 4.21
N LEU A 322 -23.73 -4.26 5.53
CA LEU A 322 -23.22 -5.43 6.25
C LEU A 322 -24.17 -6.64 6.16
N GLN A 323 -25.48 -6.39 6.18
CA GLN A 323 -26.47 -7.45 5.97
C GLN A 323 -26.32 -8.09 4.58
N ALA A 324 -26.18 -7.26 3.54
CA ALA A 324 -25.97 -7.75 2.17
C ALA A 324 -24.63 -8.47 2.00
N ALA A 325 -23.57 -7.95 2.63
CA ALA A 325 -22.24 -8.58 2.60
C ALA A 325 -22.23 -9.99 3.20
N LEU A 326 -23.04 -10.24 4.24
CA LEU A 326 -23.18 -11.57 4.85
C LEU A 326 -23.97 -12.57 3.99
N ASP A 327 -24.68 -12.13 2.95
CA ASP A 327 -25.42 -13.04 2.05
C ASP A 327 -24.47 -13.90 1.19
N VAL A 328 -23.18 -13.54 1.07
CA VAL A 328 -22.15 -14.38 0.40
C VAL A 328 -22.00 -15.76 1.06
N PHE A 329 -22.23 -15.85 2.38
CA PHE A 329 -22.25 -17.12 3.11
C PHE A 329 -23.60 -17.87 2.99
N GLY A 330 -24.55 -17.35 2.22
CA GLY A 330 -25.87 -17.94 2.04
C GLY A 330 -25.87 -19.16 1.12
N GLY A 331 -26.37 -20.28 1.62
CA GLY A 331 -26.62 -21.53 0.89
C GLY A 331 -27.98 -22.11 1.24
N GLY A 332 -28.04 -23.37 1.66
CA GLY A 332 -29.27 -23.99 2.17
C GLY A 332 -29.74 -23.39 3.51
N SER A 333 -28.81 -22.80 4.26
CA SER A 333 -29.06 -21.85 5.34
C SER A 333 -28.39 -20.50 5.02
N ARG A 334 -28.91 -19.40 5.58
CA ARG A 334 -28.30 -18.06 5.45
C ARG A 334 -28.40 -17.25 6.73
N TRP A 335 -27.52 -16.26 6.86
CA TRP A 335 -27.61 -15.25 7.90
C TRP A 335 -28.80 -14.31 7.64
N ALA A 336 -29.68 -14.18 8.62
CA ALA A 336 -30.81 -13.27 8.54
C ALA A 336 -30.95 -12.48 9.83
N MET A 337 -31.12 -11.17 9.72
CA MET A 337 -31.31 -10.33 10.90
C MET A 337 -32.66 -10.62 11.57
N ARG A 338 -32.62 -10.81 12.89
CA ARG A 338 -33.78 -11.08 13.74
C ARG A 338 -34.65 -9.82 13.89
N GLY A 339 -35.93 -9.97 13.59
CA GLY A 339 -36.95 -8.95 13.88
C GLY A 339 -38.25 -9.22 13.15
N LEU A 340 -39.34 -8.67 13.66
CA LEU A 340 -40.64 -8.63 12.98
C LEU A 340 -40.72 -7.34 12.16
N ARG A 341 -41.16 -7.46 10.91
CA ARG A 341 -41.48 -6.31 10.06
C ARG A 341 -42.99 -6.16 10.04
N VAL A 342 -43.51 -5.09 10.62
CA VAL A 342 -44.94 -4.76 10.66
C VAL A 342 -45.08 -3.41 9.96
N GLY A 343 -45.49 -3.42 8.69
CA GLY A 343 -45.51 -2.22 7.84
C GLY A 343 -44.11 -1.57 7.75
N PRO A 344 -43.97 -0.24 7.98
CA PRO A 344 -42.67 0.43 8.00
C PRO A 344 -41.85 0.17 9.28
N TRP A 345 -42.43 -0.49 10.29
CA TRP A 345 -41.82 -0.68 11.60
C TRP A 345 -41.04 -1.99 11.67
N ARG A 346 -39.78 -1.91 12.11
CA ARG A 346 -38.95 -3.08 12.42
C ARG A 346 -38.77 -3.21 13.93
N ILE A 347 -39.36 -4.25 14.50
CA ILE A 347 -39.19 -4.60 15.92
C ILE A 347 -38.05 -5.61 16.01
N GLY A 348 -36.86 -5.15 16.37
CA GLY A 348 -35.62 -5.93 16.40
C GLY A 348 -34.75 -5.66 17.63
N ALA A 349 -33.47 -6.04 17.56
CA ALA A 349 -32.48 -5.92 18.65
C ALA A 349 -32.28 -4.48 19.16
N ASP A 350 -32.63 -3.48 18.36
CA ASP A 350 -32.45 -2.08 18.66
C ASP A 350 -33.57 -1.44 19.51
N ARG A 351 -34.72 -2.13 19.63
CA ARG A 351 -35.90 -1.64 20.37
C ARG A 351 -36.21 -2.46 21.62
N TRP A 352 -36.96 -1.85 22.53
CA TRP A 352 -37.55 -2.57 23.67
C TRP A 352 -38.49 -3.69 23.15
N PRO A 353 -38.52 -4.89 23.78
CA PRO A 353 -37.84 -5.29 25.03
C PRO A 353 -36.43 -5.85 24.86
N SER A 354 -35.95 -6.07 23.63
CA SER A 354 -34.73 -6.86 23.40
C SER A 354 -33.41 -6.10 23.53
N ARG A 355 -33.45 -4.76 23.49
CA ARG A 355 -32.27 -3.88 23.62
C ARG A 355 -31.39 -4.18 24.85
N ARG A 356 -31.97 -4.21 26.05
CA ARG A 356 -31.20 -4.45 27.30
C ARG A 356 -30.51 -5.82 27.31
N ALA A 357 -31.14 -6.82 26.70
CA ALA A 357 -30.56 -8.16 26.60
C ALA A 357 -29.43 -8.20 25.57
N PHE A 358 -29.55 -7.48 24.46
CA PHE A 358 -28.47 -7.29 23.49
C PHE A 358 -27.27 -6.58 24.12
N GLU A 359 -27.46 -5.41 24.72
CA GLU A 359 -26.38 -4.61 25.31
C GLU A 359 -25.64 -5.37 26.41
N ARG A 360 -26.35 -6.14 27.22
CA ARG A 360 -25.71 -7.02 28.22
C ARG A 360 -24.81 -8.08 27.57
N ARG A 361 -25.26 -8.72 26.48
CA ARG A 361 -24.46 -9.73 25.77
C ARG A 361 -23.26 -9.10 25.07
N TRP A 362 -23.46 -7.93 24.46
CA TRP A 362 -22.42 -7.11 23.85
C TRP A 362 -21.34 -6.73 24.87
N ASN A 363 -21.72 -6.12 25.99
CA ASN A 363 -20.75 -5.60 26.96
C ASN A 363 -20.02 -6.71 27.74
N LEU A 364 -20.68 -7.84 28.01
CA LEU A 364 -20.11 -8.93 28.81
C LEU A 364 -19.54 -10.08 27.96
N GLY A 365 -19.62 -10.01 26.62
CA GLY A 365 -19.20 -11.10 25.74
C GLY A 365 -19.95 -12.41 26.01
N HIS A 366 -21.26 -12.34 26.26
CA HIS A 366 -22.07 -13.53 26.56
C HIS A 366 -22.69 -14.15 25.30
N CYS A 367 -22.54 -15.47 25.13
CA CYS A 367 -23.18 -16.23 24.07
C CYS A 367 -24.49 -16.88 24.57
N GLN A 368 -25.63 -16.30 24.17
CA GLN A 368 -26.98 -16.81 24.45
C GLN A 368 -27.90 -16.50 23.26
N PRO A 369 -27.72 -17.16 22.10
CA PRO A 369 -28.54 -16.90 20.93
C PRO A 369 -30.00 -17.31 21.19
N PRO A 370 -30.99 -16.58 20.64
CA PRO A 370 -32.42 -16.82 20.86
C PRO A 370 -32.91 -18.11 20.19
N ARG A 371 -32.17 -18.61 19.21
CA ARG A 371 -32.36 -19.92 18.58
C ARG A 371 -31.04 -20.67 18.58
N ALA A 372 -31.11 -21.98 18.47
CA ALA A 372 -29.93 -22.81 18.35
C ALA A 372 -29.32 -22.66 16.94
N ASN A 373 -28.39 -21.72 16.80
CA ASN A 373 -27.59 -21.53 15.59
C ASN A 373 -26.41 -22.52 15.64
N TRP A 374 -26.61 -23.73 15.15
CA TRP A 374 -25.53 -24.72 15.02
C TRP A 374 -24.91 -24.66 13.63
N VAL A 375 -23.58 -24.69 13.60
CA VAL A 375 -22.76 -24.53 12.40
C VAL A 375 -21.53 -25.43 12.56
N GLN A 376 -21.14 -26.14 11.51
CA GLN A 376 -19.85 -26.83 11.45
C GLN A 376 -18.72 -25.81 11.30
N LEU A 377 -17.52 -26.10 11.79
CA LEU A 377 -16.42 -25.14 11.68
C LEU A 377 -16.03 -24.84 10.22
N ASP A 378 -16.21 -25.80 9.31
CA ASP A 378 -15.94 -25.65 7.87
C ASP A 378 -16.82 -24.58 7.21
N GLU A 379 -18.08 -24.49 7.63
CA GLU A 379 -19.05 -23.47 7.20
C GLU A 379 -18.63 -22.04 7.63
N LEU A 380 -17.68 -21.88 8.55
CA LEU A 380 -17.21 -20.59 9.08
C LEU A 380 -15.82 -20.20 8.61
N THR A 381 -15.13 -21.04 7.83
CA THR A 381 -13.74 -20.83 7.38
C THR A 381 -13.45 -19.40 6.95
N GLY A 382 -14.30 -18.80 6.12
CA GLY A 382 -14.13 -17.41 5.66
C GLY A 382 -14.10 -16.33 6.76
N LEU A 383 -14.71 -16.58 7.93
CA LEU A 383 -14.74 -15.66 9.08
C LEU A 383 -13.70 -15.97 10.16
N LEU A 384 -13.04 -17.13 10.09
CA LEU A 384 -12.08 -17.62 11.09
C LEU A 384 -10.64 -17.10 10.88
N LYS A 385 -10.45 -16.21 9.90
CA LYS A 385 -9.16 -15.63 9.53
C LYS A 385 -9.25 -14.12 9.33
N PRO A 386 -8.16 -13.35 9.51
CA PRO A 386 -8.09 -11.95 9.09
C PRO A 386 -8.04 -11.82 7.55
N PRO A 387 -8.19 -10.62 6.97
CA PRO A 387 -8.07 -10.42 5.52
C PRO A 387 -6.77 -11.00 4.96
N THR A 388 -6.84 -11.73 3.83
CA THR A 388 -5.70 -12.34 3.13
C THR A 388 -5.13 -11.41 2.05
N VAL A 389 -4.06 -11.84 1.38
CA VAL A 389 -3.50 -11.19 0.19
C VAL A 389 -4.53 -10.99 -0.94
N HIS A 390 -5.59 -11.80 -0.98
CA HIS A 390 -6.68 -11.70 -1.95
C HIS A 390 -7.75 -10.66 -1.58
N CYS A 391 -7.59 -9.97 -0.45
CA CYS A 391 -8.50 -8.93 0.01
C CYS A 391 -7.97 -7.54 -0.37
N ARG A 392 -8.73 -6.81 -1.18
CA ARG A 392 -8.46 -5.41 -1.51
C ARG A 392 -8.92 -4.52 -0.36
N LEU A 393 -7.96 -4.00 0.39
CA LEU A 393 -8.21 -3.06 1.47
C LEU A 393 -8.29 -1.63 0.92
N PRO A 394 -9.27 -0.82 1.35
CA PRO A 394 -9.34 0.58 0.98
C PRO A 394 -8.19 1.35 1.63
N LEU A 395 -7.73 2.39 0.95
CA LEU A 395 -6.75 3.30 1.52
C LEU A 395 -7.45 4.23 2.51
N LEU A 396 -7.02 4.22 3.76
CA LEU A 396 -7.58 5.07 4.80
C LEU A 396 -6.90 6.43 4.85
N ALA A 397 -7.55 7.39 5.50
CA ALA A 397 -7.01 8.73 5.69
C ALA A 397 -5.69 8.74 6.50
N GLY A 398 -5.49 7.73 7.37
CA GLY A 398 -4.25 7.57 8.12
C GLY A 398 -3.11 6.93 7.33
N ASP A 399 -3.38 6.29 6.19
CA ASP A 399 -2.36 5.56 5.43
C ASP A 399 -1.55 6.49 4.51
N LEU A 400 -2.20 7.50 3.92
CA LEU A 400 -1.53 8.57 3.17
C LEU A 400 -1.99 9.94 3.70
N PRO A 401 -1.07 10.85 4.06
CA PRO A 401 -1.44 12.20 4.46
C PRO A 401 -2.16 12.95 3.34
N THR A 402 -2.98 13.93 3.72
CA THR A 402 -3.64 14.84 2.77
C THR A 402 -2.69 15.98 2.45
N PHE A 403 -2.50 16.29 1.17
CA PHE A 403 -1.66 17.40 0.75
C PHE A 403 -2.25 18.73 1.21
N ALA A 404 -1.39 19.62 1.69
CA ALA A 404 -1.73 20.98 2.05
C ALA A 404 -0.70 21.92 1.38
N HIS A 405 -1.18 22.93 0.66
CA HIS A 405 -0.33 23.88 -0.04
C HIS A 405 0.60 24.62 0.94
N GLY A 406 1.83 24.88 0.53
CA GLY A 406 2.83 25.59 1.32
C GLY A 406 3.43 24.78 2.49
N ASN A 407 2.99 23.55 2.74
CA ASN A 407 3.56 22.72 3.80
C ASN A 407 4.87 22.03 3.34
N PRO A 408 6.04 22.35 3.93
CA PRO A 408 7.32 21.79 3.52
C PRO A 408 7.53 20.32 3.94
N ASP A 409 6.72 19.78 4.83
CA ASP A 409 6.80 18.37 5.23
C ASP A 409 6.10 17.42 4.24
N LEU A 410 5.27 17.96 3.35
CA LEU A 410 4.42 17.19 2.45
C LEU A 410 4.88 17.32 1.00
N LEU A 411 4.82 16.20 0.29
CA LEU A 411 5.08 16.13 -1.14
C LEU A 411 3.85 15.60 -1.86
N LEU A 412 3.32 16.37 -2.80
CA LEU A 412 2.14 15.99 -3.59
C LEU A 412 2.40 14.70 -4.38
N GLN A 413 1.48 13.74 -4.30
CA GLN A 413 1.55 12.49 -5.06
C GLN A 413 0.42 12.35 -6.09
N GLY A 414 -0.76 12.88 -5.78
CA GLY A 414 -1.88 12.95 -6.73
C GLY A 414 -3.23 13.00 -6.03
N ILE A 415 -4.26 12.51 -6.71
CA ILE A 415 -5.64 12.52 -6.25
C ILE A 415 -6.11 11.08 -6.05
N TYR A 416 -6.36 10.71 -4.80
CA TYR A 416 -6.99 9.44 -4.48
C TYR A 416 -8.51 9.58 -4.54
N ARG A 417 -9.17 8.65 -5.24
CA ARG A 417 -10.62 8.52 -5.22
C ARG A 417 -11.02 7.40 -4.26
N GLY A 418 -11.64 7.76 -3.15
CA GLY A 418 -12.14 6.82 -2.17
C GLY A 418 -13.33 5.99 -2.68
N PRO A 419 -13.68 4.89 -2.00
CA PRO A 419 -14.89 4.10 -2.31
C PRO A 419 -16.19 4.90 -2.22
N ASP A 420 -16.21 5.99 -1.44
CA ASP A 420 -17.32 6.94 -1.35
C ASP A 420 -17.40 7.93 -2.53
N GLY A 421 -16.50 7.80 -3.50
CA GLY A 421 -16.39 8.66 -4.67
C GLY A 421 -15.69 10.00 -4.43
N ARG A 422 -15.30 10.31 -3.17
CA ARG A 422 -14.61 11.57 -2.85
C ARG A 422 -13.19 11.58 -3.38
N ARG A 423 -12.78 12.75 -3.84
CA ARG A 423 -11.41 13.03 -4.28
C ARG A 423 -10.65 13.64 -3.12
N ARG A 424 -9.46 13.13 -2.84
CA ARG A 424 -8.55 13.65 -1.83
C ARG A 424 -7.18 13.84 -2.46
N LEU A 425 -6.62 15.04 -2.32
CA LEU A 425 -5.22 15.27 -2.66
C LEU A 425 -4.34 14.55 -1.64
N VAL A 426 -3.60 13.55 -2.10
CA VAL A 426 -2.73 12.73 -1.26
C VAL A 426 -1.28 13.16 -1.41
N ALA A 427 -0.56 13.05 -0.31
CA ALA A 427 0.86 13.35 -0.21
C ALA A 427 1.62 12.18 0.40
N THR A 428 2.95 12.25 0.31
CA THR A 428 3.89 11.54 1.17
C THR A 428 4.67 12.55 2.01
N TYR A 429 5.41 12.08 3.01
CA TYR A 429 6.34 12.95 3.72
C TYR A 429 7.55 13.26 2.83
N ALA A 430 7.88 14.55 2.70
CA ALA A 430 8.96 15.03 1.85
C ALA A 430 10.31 14.39 2.23
N ARG A 431 10.58 14.25 3.54
CA ARG A 431 11.80 13.62 4.08
C ARG A 431 11.93 12.11 3.78
N GLU A 432 10.83 11.43 3.46
CA GLU A 432 10.82 9.99 3.17
C GLU A 432 10.77 9.69 1.68
N THR A 433 10.41 10.69 0.86
CA THR A 433 10.36 10.55 -0.61
C THR A 433 11.69 10.96 -1.21
N LEU A 434 12.65 10.05 -1.12
CA LEU A 434 14.05 10.27 -1.50
C LEU A 434 14.27 9.94 -2.97
N PHE A 435 13.71 8.83 -3.42
CA PHE A 435 13.88 8.32 -4.76
C PHE A 435 12.55 7.91 -5.35
N GLU A 436 12.24 8.43 -6.53
CA GLU A 436 11.00 8.17 -7.24
C GLU A 436 11.26 7.75 -8.68
N VAL A 437 10.66 6.63 -9.08
CA VAL A 437 10.69 6.12 -10.46
C VAL A 437 9.28 6.11 -11.02
N GLY A 438 9.07 6.85 -12.11
CA GLY A 438 7.84 6.86 -12.89
C GLY A 438 8.03 6.22 -14.26
N VAL A 439 7.25 5.19 -14.57
CA VAL A 439 7.31 4.45 -15.85
C VAL A 439 6.02 4.57 -16.62
N GLY A 440 6.11 4.61 -17.95
CA GLY A 440 4.96 4.41 -18.85
C GLY A 440 5.02 5.25 -20.11
N LYS A 441 4.02 5.11 -20.99
CA LYS A 441 4.07 5.70 -22.34
C LYS A 441 4.11 7.23 -22.35
N ALA A 442 4.56 7.81 -23.46
CA ALA A 442 4.47 9.25 -23.69
C ALA A 442 3.01 9.73 -23.61
N GLY A 443 2.79 10.92 -23.05
CA GLY A 443 1.44 11.47 -22.84
C GLY A 443 0.62 10.82 -21.71
N GLY A 444 1.19 9.84 -20.98
CA GLY A 444 0.53 9.16 -19.85
C GLY A 444 0.34 9.99 -18.59
N GLY A 445 0.90 11.21 -18.52
CA GLY A 445 0.77 12.11 -17.36
C GLY A 445 1.97 12.16 -16.41
N LYS A 446 3.09 11.50 -16.75
CA LYS A 446 4.32 11.47 -15.91
C LYS A 446 4.87 12.89 -15.66
N THR A 447 5.09 13.64 -16.74
CA THR A 447 5.62 15.00 -16.72
C THR A 447 4.67 15.95 -15.98
N GLU A 448 3.35 15.87 -16.23
CA GLU A 448 2.35 16.69 -15.54
C GLU A 448 2.36 16.44 -14.01
N ARG A 449 2.47 15.17 -13.58
CA ARG A 449 2.59 14.81 -12.16
C ARG A 449 3.88 15.37 -11.55
N ALA A 450 5.01 15.24 -12.24
CA ALA A 450 6.29 15.77 -11.78
C ALA A 450 6.29 17.30 -11.69
N LEU A 451 5.66 17.98 -12.65
CA LEU A 451 5.45 19.43 -12.64
C LEU A 451 4.62 19.88 -11.43
N ALA A 452 3.48 19.24 -11.18
CA ALA A 452 2.64 19.54 -10.02
C ALA A 452 3.38 19.32 -8.69
N GLN A 453 4.20 18.27 -8.62
CA GLN A 453 5.04 18.02 -7.45
C GLN A 453 6.15 19.07 -7.28
N ALA A 454 6.84 19.44 -8.36
CA ALA A 454 7.88 20.47 -8.37
C ALA A 454 7.35 21.86 -8.00
N ILE A 455 6.21 22.26 -8.57
CA ILE A 455 5.53 23.52 -8.27
C ILE A 455 5.05 23.54 -6.82
N GLY A 456 4.42 22.47 -6.34
CA GLY A 456 4.03 22.35 -4.94
C GLY A 456 5.23 22.49 -3.98
N TRP A 457 6.37 21.90 -4.33
CA TRP A 457 7.61 22.00 -3.57
C TRP A 457 8.22 23.41 -3.59
N ALA A 458 8.20 24.09 -4.75
CA ALA A 458 8.65 25.47 -4.91
C ALA A 458 7.83 26.42 -4.00
N HIS A 459 6.50 26.29 -4.02
CA HIS A 459 5.58 27.07 -3.17
C HIS A 459 5.77 26.79 -1.67
N ALA A 460 6.23 25.59 -1.29
CA ALA A 460 6.61 25.28 0.09
C ALA A 460 8.00 25.84 0.48
N GLY A 461 8.64 26.60 -0.41
CA GLY A 461 9.96 27.22 -0.20
C GLY A 461 11.13 26.29 -0.48
N GLY A 462 10.90 25.12 -1.08
CA GLY A 462 11.92 24.13 -1.40
C GLY A 462 12.77 24.47 -2.63
N GLY A 463 14.02 24.00 -2.66
CA GLY A 463 14.91 24.11 -3.82
C GLY A 463 14.78 22.91 -4.75
N LEU A 464 14.89 23.14 -6.06
CA LEU A 464 14.80 22.08 -7.06
C LEU A 464 15.58 22.37 -8.34
N MET A 465 15.88 21.31 -9.07
CA MET A 465 16.32 21.34 -10.46
C MET A 465 15.34 20.54 -11.31
N PHE A 466 14.87 21.08 -12.42
CA PHE A 466 14.04 20.35 -13.38
C PHE A 466 14.76 20.29 -14.72
N VAL A 467 15.04 19.07 -15.20
CA VAL A 467 15.71 18.83 -16.48
C VAL A 467 14.68 18.37 -17.49
N ASP A 468 14.49 19.18 -18.52
CA ASP A 468 13.50 19.00 -19.58
C ASP A 468 14.16 19.10 -20.96
N PRO A 469 14.51 17.97 -21.57
CA PRO A 469 15.12 17.93 -22.90
C PRO A 469 14.31 18.63 -24.01
N HIS A 470 12.97 18.67 -23.89
CA HIS A 470 12.06 19.11 -24.96
C HIS A 470 11.52 20.52 -24.76
N ARG A 471 11.78 21.15 -23.60
CA ARG A 471 11.26 22.48 -23.21
C ARG A 471 9.73 22.55 -23.06
N ASP A 472 9.01 21.44 -23.11
CA ASP A 472 7.55 21.42 -22.99
C ASP A 472 7.07 21.78 -21.56
N SER A 473 7.89 21.45 -20.56
CA SER A 473 7.55 21.62 -19.15
C SER A 473 7.67 23.07 -18.67
N TRP A 474 8.57 23.86 -19.24
CA TRP A 474 8.82 25.24 -18.80
C TRP A 474 7.64 26.18 -19.09
N PRO A 475 7.12 26.30 -20.33
CA PRO A 475 5.93 27.10 -20.62
C PRO A 475 4.72 26.64 -19.81
N ARG A 476 4.62 25.33 -19.55
CA ARG A 476 3.55 24.75 -18.73
C ARG A 476 3.66 25.17 -17.25
N ALA A 477 4.86 25.21 -16.70
CA ALA A 477 5.10 25.56 -15.30
C ALA A 477 5.02 27.08 -15.02
N LEU A 478 5.38 27.89 -16.02
CA LEU A 478 5.59 29.33 -15.89
C LEU A 478 4.42 30.07 -15.23
N PRO A 479 3.13 29.87 -15.60
CA PRO A 479 2.02 30.55 -14.95
C PRO A 479 1.90 30.26 -13.45
N PHE A 480 2.32 29.09 -12.99
CA PHE A 480 2.19 28.68 -11.58
C PHE A 480 3.41 29.05 -10.73
N LEU A 481 4.54 29.34 -11.37
CA LEU A 481 5.75 29.85 -10.72
C LEU A 481 5.77 31.39 -10.69
N ALA A 482 4.80 32.03 -11.32
CA ALA A 482 4.76 33.47 -11.54
C ALA A 482 4.34 34.29 -10.31
N HIS A 483 5.05 34.11 -9.21
CA HIS A 483 4.84 34.82 -7.95
C HIS A 483 6.12 35.53 -7.50
N ASP A 484 5.99 36.76 -6.99
CA ASP A 484 7.12 37.62 -6.59
C ASP A 484 8.14 36.91 -5.70
N HIS A 485 7.68 36.17 -4.68
CA HIS A 485 8.54 35.44 -3.74
C HIS A 485 9.29 34.24 -4.35
N LEU A 486 8.86 33.76 -5.53
CA LEU A 486 9.56 32.70 -6.27
C LEU A 486 10.47 33.28 -7.35
N MET A 487 10.08 34.39 -7.99
CA MET A 487 10.79 34.99 -9.12
C MET A 487 12.28 35.21 -8.86
N GLU A 488 12.62 35.70 -7.66
CA GLU A 488 14.02 35.96 -7.25
C GLU A 488 14.86 34.68 -7.14
N ARG A 489 14.22 33.51 -7.03
CA ARG A 489 14.85 32.21 -6.84
C ARG A 489 14.86 31.35 -8.09
N ILE A 490 14.32 31.81 -9.22
CA ILE A 490 14.23 31.00 -10.44
C ILE A 490 15.41 31.33 -11.36
N ALA A 491 16.07 30.29 -11.89
CA ALA A 491 17.07 30.42 -12.93
C ALA A 491 16.72 29.51 -14.11
N LEU A 492 16.68 30.07 -15.32
CA LEU A 492 16.38 29.34 -16.55
C LEU A 492 17.64 29.17 -17.40
N ILE A 493 18.01 27.92 -17.66
CA ILE A 493 19.07 27.54 -18.59
C ILE A 493 18.42 26.96 -19.84
N ASP A 494 18.19 27.79 -20.84
CA ASP A 494 17.50 27.41 -22.07
C ASP A 494 18.44 27.46 -23.28
N LEU A 495 18.66 26.31 -23.90
CA LEU A 495 19.54 26.14 -25.07
C LEU A 495 18.75 25.91 -26.36
N ASN A 496 17.42 26.08 -26.37
CA ASN A 496 16.61 25.93 -27.58
C ASN A 496 16.67 27.16 -28.50
N ALA A 497 17.24 28.28 -28.02
CA ALA A 497 17.48 29.51 -28.79
C ALA A 497 16.25 30.02 -29.57
N HIS A 498 15.10 30.11 -28.91
CA HIS A 498 13.86 30.61 -29.51
C HIS A 498 13.79 32.14 -29.62
N GLY A 499 13.03 32.61 -30.62
CA GLY A 499 12.72 34.02 -30.82
C GLY A 499 13.73 34.79 -31.68
N PRO A 500 13.47 36.06 -31.99
CA PRO A 500 14.31 36.88 -32.87
C PRO A 500 15.66 37.27 -32.24
N THR A 501 15.73 37.32 -30.90
CA THR A 501 16.94 37.65 -30.14
C THR A 501 17.13 36.65 -29.00
N PRO A 502 17.55 35.41 -29.31
CA PRO A 502 17.62 34.34 -28.31
C PRO A 502 18.59 34.71 -27.18
N GLN A 503 18.12 34.54 -25.95
CA GLN A 503 18.89 34.73 -24.72
C GLN A 503 19.44 33.38 -24.29
N ILE A 504 20.76 33.27 -24.15
CA ILE A 504 21.43 32.03 -23.77
C ILE A 504 22.21 32.26 -22.49
N SER A 505 22.09 31.36 -21.51
CA SER A 505 22.90 31.37 -20.30
C SER A 505 24.37 31.09 -20.59
N CYS A 506 25.25 31.21 -19.60
CA CYS A 506 26.66 30.93 -19.78
C CYS A 506 27.21 30.01 -18.70
N TRP A 507 28.08 29.08 -19.09
CA TRP A 507 28.73 28.16 -18.19
C TRP A 507 30.08 27.71 -18.73
N ASN A 508 31.12 27.76 -17.89
CA ASN A 508 32.40 27.14 -18.19
C ASN A 508 32.54 25.83 -17.41
N PRO A 509 32.45 24.65 -18.04
CA PRO A 509 32.54 23.37 -17.34
C PRO A 509 33.92 23.14 -16.68
N ILE A 510 34.96 23.83 -17.17
CA ILE A 510 36.32 23.78 -16.62
C ILE A 510 36.69 25.05 -15.85
N GLY A 511 35.72 25.94 -15.58
CA GLY A 511 35.96 27.19 -14.88
C GLY A 511 36.24 26.98 -13.39
N MET A 512 37.09 27.83 -12.81
CA MET A 512 37.55 27.80 -11.42
C MET A 512 37.09 29.04 -10.62
N HIS A 513 36.28 29.91 -11.23
CA HIS A 513 35.84 31.19 -10.65
C HIS A 513 34.89 31.05 -9.45
N GLN A 514 34.40 29.85 -9.14
CA GLN A 514 33.52 29.58 -8.00
C GLN A 514 34.26 28.83 -6.87
N GLY A 515 35.59 28.74 -6.94
CA GLY A 515 36.41 28.04 -5.94
C GLY A 515 36.23 26.53 -5.98
N GLN A 516 35.95 25.97 -7.16
CA GLN A 516 35.85 24.52 -7.34
C GLN A 516 37.21 23.84 -7.10
N VAL A 517 37.21 22.53 -6.88
CA VAL A 517 38.42 21.74 -6.73
C VAL A 517 38.87 21.24 -8.10
N ALA A 518 40.13 21.53 -8.49
CA ALA A 518 40.62 21.32 -9.85
C ALA A 518 40.49 19.87 -10.35
N HIS A 519 40.95 18.89 -9.56
CA HIS A 519 40.89 17.48 -9.98
C HIS A 519 39.45 16.97 -10.14
N GLU A 520 38.50 17.42 -9.30
CA GLU A 520 37.09 17.05 -9.40
C GLU A 520 36.44 17.62 -10.67
N VAL A 521 36.87 18.82 -11.10
CA VAL A 521 36.40 19.46 -12.35
C VAL A 521 36.94 18.72 -13.57
N VAL A 522 38.23 18.33 -13.54
CA VAL A 522 38.86 17.52 -14.59
C VAL A 522 38.14 16.17 -14.72
N GLU A 523 37.96 15.45 -13.60
CA GLU A 523 37.26 14.15 -13.55
C GLU A 523 35.83 14.28 -14.07
N ALA A 524 35.04 15.23 -13.56
CA ALA A 524 33.65 15.40 -13.98
C ALA A 524 33.52 15.71 -15.48
N THR A 525 34.42 16.52 -16.03
CA THR A 525 34.41 16.87 -17.46
C THR A 525 34.88 15.70 -18.33
N ALA A 526 35.94 15.00 -17.94
CA ALA A 526 36.43 13.82 -18.65
C ALA A 526 35.38 12.70 -18.67
N ASP A 527 34.78 12.40 -17.52
CA ASP A 527 33.73 11.40 -17.36
C ASP A 527 32.49 11.71 -18.19
N ALA A 528 32.11 12.99 -18.32
CA ALA A 528 30.96 13.39 -19.14
C ALA A 528 31.19 13.02 -20.62
N TYR A 529 32.39 13.30 -21.15
CA TYR A 529 32.75 12.95 -22.51
C TYR A 529 32.86 11.43 -22.69
N ALA A 530 33.56 10.77 -21.76
CA ALA A 530 33.73 9.32 -21.79
C ALA A 530 32.39 8.59 -21.80
N SER A 531 31.45 9.05 -20.96
CA SER A 531 30.10 8.48 -20.86
C SER A 531 29.28 8.66 -22.15
N VAL A 532 29.33 9.81 -22.81
CA VAL A 532 28.51 10.01 -24.04
C VAL A 532 29.14 9.36 -25.26
N LEU A 533 30.48 9.29 -25.30
CA LEU A 533 31.22 8.79 -26.45
C LEU A 533 31.59 7.30 -26.32
N GLY A 534 31.27 6.66 -25.19
CA GLY A 534 31.59 5.26 -24.93
C GLY A 534 33.10 5.02 -24.80
N TRP A 535 33.84 5.98 -24.26
CA TRP A 535 35.27 5.82 -24.01
C TRP A 535 35.47 5.10 -22.67
N ASP A 536 36.18 4.00 -22.71
CA ASP A 536 36.68 3.29 -21.54
C ASP A 536 38.12 2.80 -21.81
N ASP A 537 38.70 2.10 -20.84
CA ASP A 537 40.07 1.58 -20.92
C ASP A 537 40.25 0.54 -22.04
N ALA A 538 39.16 -0.02 -22.58
CA ALA A 538 39.18 -0.99 -23.67
C ALA A 538 38.92 -0.35 -25.05
N THR A 539 38.02 0.63 -25.15
CA THR A 539 37.55 1.20 -26.42
C THR A 539 38.39 2.38 -26.88
N ALA A 540 38.78 3.28 -25.97
CA ALA A 540 39.46 4.53 -26.31
C ALA A 540 40.42 5.03 -25.20
N PRO A 541 41.33 4.20 -24.66
CA PRO A 541 42.20 4.56 -23.54
C PRO A 541 43.10 5.77 -23.85
N ARG A 542 43.56 5.88 -25.11
CA ARG A 542 44.38 7.01 -25.56
C ARG A 542 43.60 8.32 -25.59
N ALA A 543 42.35 8.29 -26.04
CA ALA A 543 41.52 9.50 -26.10
C ALA A 543 41.25 10.03 -24.69
N LEU A 544 40.96 9.12 -23.74
CA LEU A 544 40.76 9.45 -22.34
C LEU A 544 42.04 10.06 -21.73
N THR A 545 43.19 9.44 -21.93
CA THR A 545 44.49 9.96 -21.44
C THR A 545 44.80 11.35 -22.00
N ILE A 546 44.69 11.53 -23.33
CA ILE A 546 44.98 12.81 -24.00
C ILE A 546 44.03 13.90 -23.50
N PHE A 547 42.74 13.59 -23.39
CA PHE A 547 41.74 14.57 -22.98
C PHE A 547 41.91 14.95 -21.51
N THR A 548 42.13 14.00 -20.61
CA THR A 548 42.39 14.26 -19.19
C THR A 548 43.65 15.10 -18.99
N ALA A 549 44.75 14.79 -19.69
CA ALA A 549 45.98 15.57 -19.62
C ALA A 549 45.79 17.01 -20.17
N ALA A 550 45.00 17.17 -21.23
CA ALA A 550 44.64 18.49 -21.75
C ALA A 550 43.79 19.30 -20.76
N LEU A 551 42.78 18.66 -20.16
CA LEU A 551 41.93 19.28 -19.15
C LEU A 551 42.74 19.72 -17.92
N ALA A 552 43.68 18.90 -17.45
CA ALA A 552 44.53 19.23 -16.31
C ALA A 552 45.31 20.54 -16.52
N VAL A 553 45.91 20.71 -17.71
CA VAL A 553 46.63 21.95 -18.05
C VAL A 553 45.67 23.14 -18.15
N LEU A 554 44.54 23.00 -18.83
CA LEU A 554 43.58 24.10 -18.99
C LEU A 554 42.94 24.53 -17.66
N VAL A 555 42.64 23.58 -16.78
CA VAL A 555 42.12 23.85 -15.44
C VAL A 555 43.19 24.52 -14.57
N ALA A 556 44.46 24.10 -14.66
CA ALA A 556 45.56 24.78 -13.98
C ALA A 556 45.75 26.22 -14.50
N VAL A 557 45.56 26.46 -15.81
CA VAL A 557 45.56 27.82 -16.38
C VAL A 557 44.41 28.64 -15.79
N ASN A 558 43.23 28.04 -15.63
CA ASN A 558 42.06 28.69 -15.06
C ASN A 558 42.25 29.05 -13.58
N GLU A 559 42.84 28.14 -12.81
CA GLU A 559 43.20 28.36 -11.42
C GLU A 559 44.23 29.51 -11.30
N ALA A 560 45.28 29.51 -12.12
CA ALA A 560 46.25 30.60 -12.18
C ALA A 560 45.61 31.95 -12.55
N ALA A 561 44.66 31.96 -13.50
CA ALA A 561 43.91 33.15 -13.88
C ALA A 561 43.04 33.67 -12.73
N CYS A 562 42.35 32.79 -12.00
CA CYS A 562 41.54 33.16 -10.84
C CYS A 562 42.42 33.67 -9.68
N HIS A 563 43.55 33.00 -9.39
CA HIS A 563 44.52 33.47 -8.38
C HIS A 563 45.13 34.82 -8.73
N ALA A 564 45.30 35.13 -10.02
CA ALA A 564 45.74 36.43 -10.50
C ALA A 564 44.63 37.51 -10.50
N GLY A 565 43.42 37.19 -10.02
CA GLY A 565 42.27 38.10 -10.01
C GLY A 565 41.67 38.39 -11.39
N LYS A 566 41.87 37.49 -12.36
CA LYS A 566 41.45 37.65 -13.76
C LYS A 566 40.58 36.48 -14.25
N PRO A 567 39.39 36.25 -13.64
CA PRO A 567 38.50 35.16 -14.03
C PRO A 567 38.02 35.25 -15.49
N GLU A 568 38.11 36.42 -16.12
CA GLU A 568 37.78 36.65 -17.53
C GLU A 568 38.84 36.18 -18.54
N ASP A 569 40.05 35.84 -18.04
CA ASP A 569 41.16 35.30 -18.83
C ASP A 569 41.22 33.76 -18.79
N GLN A 570 40.23 33.11 -18.17
CA GLN A 570 40.12 31.65 -18.13
C GLN A 570 39.94 31.04 -19.53
N ALA A 571 40.54 29.88 -19.73
CA ALA A 571 40.31 28.97 -20.82
C ALA A 571 38.94 28.27 -20.73
N THR A 572 38.43 27.85 -21.88
CA THR A 572 37.22 27.06 -22.04
C THR A 572 37.56 25.73 -22.71
N ILE A 573 36.59 24.82 -22.75
CA ILE A 573 36.77 23.49 -23.34
C ILE A 573 37.21 23.52 -24.82
N PHE A 574 36.95 24.64 -25.52
CA PHE A 574 37.35 24.81 -26.91
C PHE A 574 38.86 25.00 -27.10
N HIS A 575 39.59 25.44 -26.06
CA HIS A 575 41.04 25.62 -26.14
C HIS A 575 41.83 24.31 -26.07
N THR A 576 41.16 23.17 -25.82
CA THR A 576 41.77 21.84 -26.00
C THR A 576 42.35 21.68 -27.40
N ARG A 577 41.70 22.25 -28.43
CA ARG A 577 42.24 22.28 -29.80
C ARG A 577 43.58 23.00 -29.84
N SER A 578 43.65 24.24 -29.35
CA SER A 578 44.88 25.03 -29.36
C SER A 578 46.00 24.34 -28.59
N LEU A 579 45.70 23.76 -27.43
CA LEU A 579 46.70 23.05 -26.62
C LEU A 579 47.29 21.83 -27.35
N LEU A 580 46.46 21.06 -28.05
CA LEU A 580 46.91 19.87 -28.77
C LEU A 580 47.60 20.22 -30.10
N THR A 581 47.12 21.22 -30.84
CA THR A 581 47.58 21.47 -32.23
C THR A 581 48.57 22.62 -32.41
N ASP A 582 48.61 23.60 -31.49
CA ASP A 582 49.52 24.76 -31.59
C ASP A 582 50.70 24.61 -30.61
N PRO A 583 51.93 24.33 -31.10
CA PRO A 583 53.10 24.20 -30.25
C PRO A 583 53.44 25.47 -29.45
N ALA A 584 53.20 26.65 -30.00
CA ALA A 584 53.53 27.91 -29.33
C ALA A 584 52.57 28.17 -28.15
N PHE A 585 51.27 27.97 -28.37
CA PHE A 585 50.28 28.05 -27.30
C PHE A 585 50.55 27.00 -26.21
N ARG A 586 50.86 25.75 -26.60
CA ARG A 586 51.17 24.68 -25.65
C ARG A 586 52.38 24.98 -24.79
N ALA A 587 53.49 25.42 -25.39
CA ALA A 587 54.69 25.78 -24.65
C ALA A 587 54.40 26.92 -23.64
N ALA A 588 53.71 27.97 -24.08
CA ALA A 588 53.34 29.07 -23.20
C ALA A 588 52.42 28.64 -22.05
N ALA A 589 51.43 27.78 -22.31
CA ALA A 589 50.53 27.25 -21.30
C ALA A 589 51.29 26.41 -20.26
N LEU A 590 52.10 25.44 -20.69
CA LEU A 590 52.87 24.57 -19.78
C LEU A 590 53.84 25.37 -18.90
N THR A 591 54.54 26.36 -19.45
CA THR A 591 55.42 27.25 -18.67
C THR A 591 54.65 28.15 -17.69
N ALA A 592 53.45 28.61 -18.08
CA ALA A 592 52.63 29.42 -17.20
C ALA A 592 52.16 28.65 -15.96
N VAL A 593 51.93 27.33 -16.07
CA VAL A 593 51.36 26.51 -14.98
C VAL A 593 52.30 25.43 -14.45
N GLU A 594 53.59 25.50 -14.77
CA GLU A 594 54.58 24.46 -14.41
C GLU A 594 54.55 24.13 -12.91
N GLY A 595 54.42 25.15 -12.06
CA GLY A 595 54.36 24.98 -10.60
C GLY A 595 53.03 24.45 -10.05
N CYS A 596 51.98 24.36 -10.88
CA CYS A 596 50.65 23.87 -10.49
C CYS A 596 50.37 22.44 -10.99
N LEU A 597 51.21 21.91 -11.88
CA LEU A 597 51.07 20.56 -12.45
C LEU A 597 51.87 19.54 -11.63
N ASP A 598 51.26 18.37 -11.41
CA ASP A 598 51.96 17.23 -10.83
C ASP A 598 53.09 16.71 -11.74
N GLU A 599 54.02 15.95 -11.15
CA GLU A 599 55.19 15.42 -11.88
C GLU A 599 54.76 14.47 -13.01
N GLU A 600 53.69 13.70 -12.80
CA GLU A 600 53.19 12.74 -13.79
C GLU A 600 52.66 13.45 -15.05
N THR A 601 51.82 14.47 -14.90
CA THR A 601 51.31 15.27 -16.02
C THR A 601 52.46 15.98 -16.74
N ARG A 602 53.40 16.59 -16.00
CA ARG A 602 54.58 17.24 -16.60
C ARG A 602 55.42 16.25 -17.40
N SER A 603 55.75 15.10 -16.82
CA SER A 603 56.51 14.04 -17.49
C SER A 603 55.79 13.54 -18.74
N TRP A 604 54.47 13.33 -18.69
CA TRP A 604 53.67 12.90 -19.84
C TRP A 604 53.76 13.89 -21.01
N TRP A 605 53.65 15.20 -20.75
CA TRP A 605 53.77 16.24 -21.79
C TRP A 605 55.17 16.32 -22.43
N HIS A 606 56.22 16.00 -21.68
CA HIS A 606 57.60 16.02 -22.19
C HIS A 606 58.03 14.73 -22.88
N THR A 607 57.51 13.57 -22.45
CA THR A 607 58.00 12.25 -22.89
C THR A 607 57.01 11.53 -23.78
N VAL A 608 55.73 11.50 -23.42
CA VAL A 608 54.71 10.71 -24.12
C VAL A 608 54.05 11.52 -25.22
N PHE A 609 53.56 12.73 -24.93
CA PHE A 609 52.84 13.55 -25.90
C PHE A 609 53.57 13.76 -27.24
N PRO A 610 54.90 14.03 -27.29
CA PRO A 610 55.62 14.20 -28.56
C PRO A 610 55.68 12.94 -29.43
N THR A 611 55.44 11.76 -28.85
CA THR A 611 55.43 10.47 -29.57
C THR A 611 54.09 10.13 -30.20
N LEU A 612 53.02 10.88 -29.86
CA LEU A 612 51.68 10.63 -30.36
C LEU A 612 51.52 11.13 -31.80
N PRO A 613 50.94 10.32 -32.71
CA PRO A 613 50.69 10.74 -34.08
C PRO A 613 49.52 11.74 -34.14
N ALA A 614 49.53 12.63 -35.14
CA ALA A 614 48.56 13.73 -35.23
C ALA A 614 47.09 13.27 -35.37
N ASP A 615 46.86 12.08 -35.94
CA ASP A 615 45.54 11.44 -36.06
C ASP A 615 44.97 10.99 -34.71
N ALA A 616 45.81 10.72 -33.70
CA ALA A 616 45.37 10.35 -32.35
C ALA A 616 44.52 11.45 -31.69
N PHE A 617 44.68 12.71 -32.09
CA PHE A 617 43.92 13.82 -31.53
C PHE A 617 42.49 13.91 -32.08
N ALA A 618 42.21 13.33 -33.25
CA ALA A 618 40.93 13.48 -33.93
C ALA A 618 39.75 12.96 -33.09
N VAL A 619 39.94 11.85 -32.35
CA VAL A 619 38.93 11.27 -31.47
C VAL A 619 38.49 12.26 -30.38
N VAL A 620 39.43 13.03 -29.84
CA VAL A 620 39.18 14.08 -28.82
C VAL A 620 38.65 15.37 -29.43
N LEU A 621 39.21 15.78 -30.57
CA LEU A 621 38.91 17.08 -31.18
C LEU A 621 37.58 17.11 -31.93
N ASN A 622 37.14 16.01 -32.54
CA ASN A 622 35.90 15.97 -33.33
C ASN A 622 34.64 16.32 -32.51
N PRO A 623 34.42 15.76 -31.30
CA PRO A 623 33.30 16.16 -30.45
C PRO A 623 33.34 17.63 -30.03
N ILE A 624 34.54 18.15 -29.73
CA ILE A 624 34.74 19.56 -29.34
C ILE A 624 34.46 20.49 -30.52
N ALA A 625 34.92 20.12 -31.73
CA ALA A 625 34.63 20.86 -32.95
C ALA A 625 33.13 20.88 -33.26
N ARG A 626 32.41 19.77 -33.03
CA ARG A 626 30.95 19.70 -33.17
C ARG A 626 30.23 20.65 -32.21
N LEU A 627 30.70 20.76 -30.97
CA LEU A 627 30.19 21.74 -29.99
C LEU A 627 30.54 23.19 -30.38
N ALA A 628 31.71 23.42 -30.97
CA ALA A 628 32.11 24.77 -31.39
C ALA A 628 31.36 25.25 -32.63
N ALA A 629 30.92 24.33 -33.50
CA ALA A 629 30.23 24.63 -34.75
C ALA A 629 28.78 25.08 -34.53
N ASN A 630 28.12 24.63 -33.45
CA ASN A 630 26.78 25.11 -33.09
C ASN A 630 26.92 26.42 -32.30
N PRO A 631 26.34 27.56 -32.77
CA PRO A 631 26.48 28.86 -32.12
C PRO A 631 25.94 28.88 -30.69
N VAL A 632 24.87 28.11 -30.40
CA VAL A 632 24.26 28.06 -29.06
C VAL A 632 25.20 27.41 -28.06
N THR A 633 25.75 26.25 -28.41
CA THR A 633 26.67 25.52 -27.54
C THR A 633 28.00 26.21 -27.41
N ARG A 634 28.46 26.86 -28.49
CA ARG A 634 29.61 27.75 -28.46
C ARG A 634 29.39 28.94 -27.53
N ALA A 635 28.23 29.56 -27.57
CA ALA A 635 27.87 30.65 -26.66
C ALA A 635 27.80 30.17 -25.20
N PHE A 636 27.15 29.04 -24.96
CA PHE A 636 26.97 28.48 -23.62
C PHE A 636 28.30 28.09 -22.97
N LEU A 637 29.12 27.27 -23.66
CA LEU A 637 30.37 26.69 -23.14
C LEU A 637 31.63 27.54 -23.40
N GLY A 638 31.51 28.59 -24.23
CA GLY A 638 32.64 29.39 -24.71
C GLY A 638 32.92 30.64 -23.87
N GLN A 639 32.23 30.83 -22.76
CA GLN A 639 32.50 31.95 -21.85
C GLN A 639 33.58 31.57 -20.82
N PRO A 640 34.46 32.52 -20.43
CA PRO A 640 35.50 32.26 -19.42
C PRO A 640 34.92 31.98 -18.02
N ALA A 641 33.83 32.64 -17.68
CA ALA A 641 33.11 32.47 -16.43
C ALA A 641 31.61 32.45 -16.71
N GLY A 642 30.84 31.82 -15.81
CA GLY A 642 29.39 31.67 -15.94
C GLY A 642 28.66 31.78 -14.60
N VAL A 643 27.36 32.08 -14.67
CA VAL A 643 26.50 32.27 -13.49
C VAL A 643 25.97 30.94 -12.95
N TYR A 644 25.89 29.90 -13.80
CA TYR A 644 25.47 28.57 -13.37
C TYR A 644 26.38 28.05 -12.24
N ASN A 645 25.78 27.82 -11.07
CA ASN A 645 26.41 27.19 -9.91
C ASN A 645 25.37 26.32 -9.20
N ILE A 646 25.33 25.03 -9.53
CA ILE A 646 24.34 24.13 -8.95
C ILE A 646 24.59 23.89 -7.45
N ARG A 647 25.84 24.00 -6.98
CA ARG A 647 26.15 23.91 -5.54
C ARG A 647 25.50 25.06 -4.77
N ALA A 648 25.72 26.30 -5.22
CA ALA A 648 25.09 27.46 -4.62
C ALA A 648 23.56 27.38 -4.72
N ALA A 649 23.03 26.95 -5.86
CA ALA A 649 21.60 26.74 -6.06
C ALA A 649 20.98 25.75 -5.05
N MET A 650 21.70 24.67 -4.70
CA MET A 650 21.27 23.74 -3.66
C MET A 650 21.23 24.40 -2.28
N ASP A 651 22.30 25.10 -1.91
CA ASP A 651 22.45 25.70 -0.58
C ASP A 651 21.46 26.86 -0.35
N THR A 652 21.15 27.63 -1.40
CA THR A 652 20.21 28.77 -1.35
C THR A 652 18.78 28.42 -1.76
N LYS A 653 18.49 27.14 -2.03
CA LYS A 653 17.17 26.63 -2.45
C LYS A 653 16.65 27.25 -3.76
N MET A 654 17.52 27.52 -4.74
CA MET A 654 17.07 28.00 -6.05
C MET A 654 16.18 26.98 -6.76
N ILE A 655 15.39 27.47 -7.71
CA ILE A 655 14.56 26.72 -8.65
C ILE A 655 15.25 26.82 -10.01
N VAL A 656 15.95 25.76 -10.41
CA VAL A 656 16.74 25.74 -11.64
C VAL A 656 15.99 24.94 -12.70
N TRP A 657 15.66 25.57 -13.82
CA TRP A 657 15.07 24.88 -14.97
C TRP A 657 16.10 24.75 -16.08
N VAL A 658 16.28 23.54 -16.60
CA VAL A 658 17.32 23.24 -17.59
C VAL A 658 16.69 22.61 -18.82
N CYS A 659 16.83 23.29 -19.95
CA CYS A 659 16.33 22.87 -21.26
C CYS A 659 17.50 22.76 -22.25
N PRO A 660 18.13 21.57 -22.39
CA PRO A 660 19.39 21.40 -23.12
C PRO A 660 19.28 21.48 -24.66
N GLY A 661 18.09 21.59 -25.25
CA GLY A 661 17.91 21.85 -26.69
C GLY A 661 17.48 20.66 -27.55
N GLY A 662 17.23 19.49 -26.96
CA GLY A 662 16.72 18.31 -27.64
C GLY A 662 17.50 17.02 -27.36
N ASN A 663 17.49 16.11 -28.33
CA ASN A 663 18.00 14.73 -28.22
C ASN A 663 19.22 14.42 -29.11
N GLY A 664 19.84 15.44 -29.72
CA GLY A 664 20.99 15.29 -30.60
C GLY A 664 22.26 14.84 -29.85
N PRO A 665 23.30 14.36 -30.56
CA PRO A 665 24.58 13.97 -29.95
C PRO A 665 25.25 15.09 -29.14
N THR A 666 25.02 16.33 -29.54
CA THR A 666 25.51 17.54 -28.86
C THR A 666 24.74 17.82 -27.57
N ASP A 667 23.42 17.76 -27.61
CA ASP A 667 22.55 18.02 -26.45
C ASP A 667 22.73 16.95 -25.36
N ARG A 668 22.96 15.69 -25.76
CA ARG A 668 23.32 14.60 -24.84
C ARG A 668 24.63 14.87 -24.12
N LEU A 669 25.63 15.42 -24.81
CA LEU A 669 26.92 15.76 -24.20
C LEU A 669 26.77 16.90 -23.19
N ILE A 670 25.96 17.93 -23.50
CA ILE A 670 25.66 19.01 -22.55
C ILE A 670 24.90 18.46 -21.34
N THR A 671 23.91 17.61 -21.56
CA THR A 671 23.13 16.99 -20.48
C THR A 671 24.04 16.14 -19.59
N ALA A 672 24.96 15.37 -20.17
CA ALA A 672 25.95 14.61 -19.42
C ALA A 672 26.91 15.50 -18.63
N LEU A 673 27.38 16.62 -19.22
CA LEU A 673 28.21 17.60 -18.51
C LEU A 673 27.47 18.18 -17.30
N LEU A 674 26.20 18.60 -17.47
CA LEU A 674 25.38 19.13 -16.38
C LEU A 674 25.08 18.07 -15.31
N ALA A 675 24.86 16.81 -15.70
CA ALA A 675 24.64 15.70 -14.78
C ALA A 675 25.89 15.38 -13.96
N ARG A 676 27.08 15.38 -14.58
CA ARG A 676 28.36 15.16 -13.90
C ARG A 676 28.72 16.33 -12.99
N ASP A 677 28.44 17.55 -13.40
CA ASP A 677 28.59 18.73 -12.54
C ASP A 677 27.63 18.69 -11.34
N LEU A 678 26.38 18.26 -11.54
CA LEU A 678 25.44 18.01 -10.43
C LEU A 678 26.02 16.98 -9.46
N LEU A 679 26.51 15.82 -9.93
CA LEU A 679 27.13 14.81 -9.06
C LEU A 679 28.33 15.37 -8.29
N ARG A 680 29.22 16.09 -8.97
CA ARG A 680 30.37 16.77 -8.35
C ARG A 680 29.91 17.72 -7.24
N ALA A 681 28.92 18.56 -7.53
CA ALA A 681 28.35 19.51 -6.58
C ALA A 681 27.61 18.83 -5.41
N VAL A 682 26.97 17.68 -5.64
CA VAL A 682 26.38 16.87 -4.58
C VAL A 682 27.47 16.33 -3.64
N ARG A 683 28.55 15.76 -4.20
CA ARG A 683 29.67 15.20 -3.42
C ARG A 683 30.43 16.27 -2.65
N SER A 684 30.52 17.48 -3.20
CA SER A 684 31.19 18.58 -2.50
C SER A 684 30.48 18.91 -1.18
N ARG A 685 29.19 18.58 -1.00
CA ARG A 685 28.41 18.79 0.26
C ARG A 685 28.90 17.95 1.44
N ARG A 686 29.96 17.17 1.24
CA ARG A 686 30.72 16.54 2.33
C ARG A 686 31.31 17.55 3.32
N ASP A 687 31.51 18.79 2.88
CA ASP A 687 31.94 19.91 3.71
C ASP A 687 30.84 20.41 4.68
N THR A 688 29.56 20.16 4.36
CA THR A 688 28.42 20.52 5.21
C THR A 688 28.02 19.35 6.12
N PRO A 689 27.88 19.56 7.45
CA PRO A 689 27.31 18.58 8.37
C PRO A 689 25.91 18.10 7.96
N GLU A 690 25.58 16.83 8.21
CA GLU A 690 24.35 16.21 7.71
C GLU A 690 23.07 16.93 8.18
N ASP A 691 23.04 17.35 9.44
CA ASP A 691 21.92 18.09 10.05
C ASP A 691 21.68 19.45 9.38
N GLN A 692 22.75 20.13 8.94
CA GLN A 692 22.71 21.43 8.27
C GLN A 692 22.42 21.34 6.77
N ARG A 693 22.48 20.14 6.16
CA ARG A 693 22.20 19.97 4.73
C ARG A 693 20.73 20.26 4.43
N VAL A 694 20.51 21.24 3.55
CA VAL A 694 19.17 21.58 3.05
C VAL A 694 18.71 20.57 1.97
N PRO A 695 17.48 20.04 2.03
CA PRO A 695 16.96 19.16 0.98
C PRO A 695 16.83 19.85 -0.38
N PHE A 696 17.27 19.17 -1.44
CA PHE A 696 17.14 19.64 -2.83
C PHE A 696 16.56 18.53 -3.71
N ARG A 697 15.65 18.85 -4.64
CA ARG A 697 14.99 17.85 -5.49
C ARG A 697 15.38 18.01 -6.95
N SER A 698 15.92 16.97 -7.57
CA SER A 698 16.19 16.92 -9.00
C SER A 698 15.14 16.08 -9.73
N TYR A 699 14.48 16.68 -10.71
CA TYR A 699 13.48 16.06 -11.58
C TYR A 699 14.09 15.83 -12.96
N PHE A 700 14.02 14.59 -13.45
CA PHE A 700 14.53 14.19 -14.76
C PHE A 700 13.41 13.58 -15.57
N ASP A 701 12.86 14.34 -16.53
CA ASP A 701 11.73 13.89 -17.36
C ASP A 701 12.09 12.66 -18.22
N GLU A 702 13.36 12.56 -18.61
CA GLU A 702 13.91 11.39 -19.29
C GLU A 702 15.20 10.89 -18.63
N LEU A 703 15.09 9.88 -17.76
CA LEU A 703 16.24 9.25 -17.08
C LEU A 703 17.33 8.75 -18.05
N ILE A 704 16.95 8.36 -19.28
CA ILE A 704 17.91 7.85 -20.26
C ILE A 704 18.96 8.89 -20.65
N THR A 705 18.63 10.18 -20.51
CA THR A 705 19.56 11.29 -20.80
C THR A 705 20.70 11.38 -19.77
N LEU A 706 20.48 10.84 -18.56
CA LEU A 706 21.50 10.74 -17.53
C LEU A 706 22.34 9.48 -17.66
N THR A 707 21.75 8.38 -18.14
CA THR A 707 22.35 7.03 -18.13
C THR A 707 23.35 6.74 -19.25
N GLY A 708 24.27 7.66 -19.56
CA GLY A 708 25.34 7.42 -20.54
C GLY A 708 26.21 6.19 -20.22
N ALA A 709 27.24 5.93 -21.03
CA ALA A 709 28.09 4.73 -21.07
C ALA A 709 28.93 4.41 -19.81
N ALA A 710 28.62 4.98 -18.64
CA ALA A 710 29.22 4.59 -17.35
C ALA A 710 28.13 4.26 -16.32
N PRO A 711 27.43 3.12 -16.47
CA PRO A 711 26.28 2.76 -15.66
C PRO A 711 26.57 2.53 -14.17
N GLU A 712 27.75 1.98 -13.85
CA GLU A 712 28.16 1.71 -12.46
C GLU A 712 28.27 3.02 -11.67
N THR A 713 28.79 4.08 -12.30
CA THR A 713 28.93 5.39 -11.66
C THR A 713 27.58 6.04 -11.38
N ILE A 714 26.54 5.70 -12.14
CA ILE A 714 25.20 6.29 -11.98
C ILE A 714 24.42 5.60 -10.87
N ALA A 715 24.58 4.28 -10.72
CA ALA A 715 24.07 3.57 -9.55
C ALA A 715 24.68 4.13 -8.26
N ALA A 716 26.00 4.33 -8.23
CA ALA A 716 26.70 4.96 -7.10
C ALA A 716 26.29 6.42 -6.89
N MET A 717 26.04 7.18 -7.97
CA MET A 717 25.52 8.55 -7.92
C MET A 717 24.19 8.62 -7.16
N PHE A 718 23.25 7.71 -7.39
CA PHE A 718 21.97 7.73 -6.67
C PHE A 718 22.12 7.43 -5.18
N GLU A 719 23.10 6.61 -4.79
CA GLU A 719 23.44 6.37 -3.38
C GLU A 719 24.04 7.62 -2.73
N ASP A 720 24.96 8.29 -3.42
CA ASP A 720 25.57 9.55 -2.96
C ASP A 720 24.51 10.65 -2.80
N PHE A 721 23.59 10.78 -3.75
CA PHE A 721 22.52 11.79 -3.71
C PHE A 721 21.71 11.71 -2.42
N ARG A 722 21.34 10.49 -2.02
CA ARG A 722 20.64 10.24 -0.76
C ARG A 722 21.47 10.69 0.45
N LYS A 723 22.76 10.34 0.51
CA LYS A 723 23.67 10.71 1.60
C LYS A 723 23.78 12.23 1.77
N TYR A 724 23.69 12.98 0.68
CA TYR A 724 23.81 14.43 0.67
C TYR A 724 22.47 15.17 0.59
N ARG A 725 21.34 14.53 0.92
CA ARG A 725 19.98 15.13 0.90
C ARG A 725 19.60 15.74 -0.44
N VAL A 726 20.00 15.09 -1.53
CA VAL A 726 19.52 15.36 -2.89
C VAL A 726 18.58 14.24 -3.29
N HIS A 727 17.34 14.56 -3.59
CA HIS A 727 16.29 13.60 -3.92
C HIS A 727 16.08 13.56 -5.42
N VAL A 728 15.80 12.38 -5.97
CA VAL A 728 15.68 12.17 -7.42
C VAL A 728 14.28 11.73 -7.78
N HIS A 729 13.72 12.41 -8.78
CA HIS A 729 12.45 12.09 -9.40
C HIS A 729 12.69 11.79 -10.86
N GLY A 730 12.84 10.50 -11.17
CA GLY A 730 13.20 10.02 -12.49
C GLY A 730 12.02 9.46 -13.25
N MET A 731 11.83 9.89 -14.48
CA MET A 731 10.80 9.40 -15.39
C MET A 731 11.42 8.65 -16.57
N THR A 732 10.81 7.55 -16.98
CA THR A 732 11.25 6.78 -18.16
C THR A 732 10.06 6.16 -18.88
N GLN A 733 10.18 5.95 -20.19
CA GLN A 733 9.16 5.25 -20.96
C GLN A 733 9.26 3.73 -20.80
N LEU A 734 10.49 3.22 -20.69
CA LEU A 734 10.78 1.80 -20.63
C LEU A 734 11.99 1.58 -19.72
N LEU A 735 11.76 0.94 -18.56
CA LEU A 735 12.83 0.57 -17.62
C LEU A 735 13.91 -0.30 -18.26
N GLY A 736 13.54 -1.15 -19.22
CA GLY A 736 14.48 -2.01 -19.95
C GLY A 736 15.46 -1.26 -20.85
N ARG A 737 15.28 0.05 -21.09
CA ARG A 737 16.29 0.87 -21.81
C ARG A 737 17.42 1.35 -20.90
N LEU A 738 17.24 1.27 -19.59
CA LEU A 738 18.28 1.64 -18.65
C LEU A 738 19.25 0.45 -18.50
N PRO A 739 20.55 0.72 -18.34
CA PRO A 739 21.52 -0.33 -18.01
C PRO A 739 21.11 -1.11 -16.75
N MET A 740 21.42 -2.41 -16.70
CA MET A 740 20.99 -3.28 -15.60
C MET A 740 21.43 -2.81 -14.20
N PRO A 741 22.69 -2.35 -13.97
CA PRO A 741 23.10 -1.85 -12.66
C PRO A 741 22.26 -0.65 -12.19
N VAL A 742 21.96 0.27 -13.12
CA VAL A 742 21.11 1.43 -12.85
C VAL A 742 19.70 0.99 -12.51
N LYS A 743 19.08 0.15 -13.34
CA LYS A 743 17.73 -0.37 -13.12
C LYS A 743 17.59 -0.99 -11.72
N LEU A 744 18.54 -1.82 -11.31
CA LEU A 744 18.53 -2.47 -10.00
C LEU A 744 18.62 -1.45 -8.86
N SER A 745 19.57 -0.51 -8.93
CA SER A 745 19.73 0.54 -7.92
C SER A 745 18.47 1.42 -7.79
N LEU A 746 17.88 1.82 -8.92
CA LEU A 746 16.65 2.62 -8.97
C LEU A 746 15.48 1.92 -8.27
N VAL A 747 15.22 0.65 -8.60
CA VAL A 747 14.07 -0.10 -8.09
C VAL A 747 14.26 -0.48 -6.61
N GLN A 748 15.47 -0.90 -6.22
CA GLN A 748 15.79 -1.28 -4.85
C GLN A 748 15.68 -0.09 -3.88
N ASN A 749 16.11 1.10 -4.31
CA ASN A 749 16.13 2.30 -3.47
C ASN A 749 14.87 3.18 -3.61
N ALA A 750 13.95 2.87 -4.52
CA ALA A 750 12.72 3.64 -4.75
C ALA A 750 11.86 3.74 -3.48
N SER A 751 11.71 4.96 -2.96
CA SER A 751 10.70 5.30 -1.96
C SER A 751 9.31 5.31 -2.59
N THR A 752 9.24 5.73 -3.85
CA THR A 752 8.03 5.73 -4.68
C THR A 752 8.29 5.04 -6.01
N LEU A 753 7.44 4.07 -6.34
CA LEU A 753 7.41 3.39 -7.63
C LEU A 753 6.06 3.67 -8.27
N ALA A 754 6.03 4.18 -9.49
CA ALA A 754 4.81 4.56 -10.18
C ALA A 754 4.81 4.05 -11.63
N SER A 755 3.64 3.62 -12.10
CA SER A 755 3.42 3.21 -13.49
C SER A 755 2.12 3.81 -14.04
N THR A 756 2.18 4.39 -15.24
CA THR A 756 1.01 4.73 -16.06
C THR A 756 0.73 3.62 -17.07
N ALA A 757 -0.31 3.80 -17.89
CA ALA A 757 -0.50 2.98 -19.09
C ALA A 757 0.76 2.90 -19.97
N GLY A 758 0.96 1.77 -20.63
CA GLY A 758 2.17 1.43 -21.38
C GLY A 758 2.05 0.06 -22.04
N SER A 759 3.06 -0.36 -22.80
CA SER A 759 3.13 -1.74 -23.28
C SER A 759 3.32 -2.70 -22.10
N GLN A 760 2.86 -3.94 -22.23
CA GLN A 760 3.07 -4.96 -21.19
C GLN A 760 4.58 -5.11 -20.87
N SER A 761 5.44 -5.14 -21.90
CA SER A 761 6.90 -5.20 -21.73
C SER A 761 7.49 -4.05 -20.89
N ALA A 762 6.88 -2.87 -20.92
CA ALA A 762 7.31 -1.72 -20.12
C ALA A 762 6.83 -1.80 -18.68
N ILE A 763 5.67 -2.41 -18.47
CA ILE A 763 4.94 -2.46 -17.20
C ILE A 763 5.37 -3.66 -16.35
N THR A 764 5.62 -4.82 -16.97
CA THR A 764 5.97 -6.07 -16.27
C THR A 764 7.09 -5.91 -15.25
N PRO A 765 8.20 -5.19 -15.53
CA PRO A 765 9.23 -4.98 -14.52
C PRO A 765 8.75 -4.25 -13.25
N ILE A 766 7.73 -3.40 -13.36
CA ILE A 766 7.14 -2.68 -12.23
C ILE A 766 6.10 -3.54 -11.51
N THR A 767 5.22 -4.23 -12.23
CA THR A 767 4.18 -5.06 -11.60
C THR A 767 4.78 -6.27 -10.90
N ALA A 768 5.90 -6.79 -11.37
CA ALA A 768 6.65 -7.83 -10.69
C ALA A 768 7.08 -7.42 -9.26
N GLU A 769 7.48 -6.15 -9.06
CA GLU A 769 7.79 -5.59 -7.73
C GLU A 769 6.55 -5.49 -6.82
N TRP A 770 5.36 -5.56 -7.41
CA TRP A 770 4.07 -5.60 -6.73
C TRP A 770 3.46 -7.01 -6.66
N GLY A 771 4.20 -8.05 -7.07
CA GLY A 771 3.70 -9.43 -7.11
C GLY A 771 2.59 -9.64 -8.15
N ASP A 772 2.61 -8.88 -9.25
CA ASP A 772 1.60 -8.88 -10.32
C ASP A 772 0.17 -8.61 -9.86
N HIS A 773 0.05 -7.82 -8.79
CA HIS A 773 -1.20 -7.35 -8.23
C HIS A 773 -1.15 -5.82 -8.05
N PRO A 774 -1.55 -5.02 -9.07
CA PRO A 774 -2.30 -5.39 -10.27
C PRO A 774 -1.44 -6.05 -11.36
N SER A 775 -2.10 -6.84 -12.23
CA SER A 775 -1.44 -7.51 -13.36
C SER A 775 -0.98 -6.50 -14.42
N PRO A 776 0.01 -6.87 -15.26
CA PRO A 776 0.45 -6.02 -16.37
C PRO A 776 -0.68 -5.55 -17.29
N GLU A 777 -1.68 -6.40 -17.55
CA GLU A 777 -2.86 -6.09 -18.38
C GLU A 777 -3.73 -4.98 -17.78
N VAL A 778 -3.92 -5.01 -16.45
CA VAL A 778 -4.71 -4.01 -15.73
C VAL A 778 -4.00 -2.65 -15.75
N VAL A 779 -2.67 -2.62 -15.59
CA VAL A 779 -1.91 -1.37 -15.65
C VAL A 779 -1.83 -0.85 -17.10
N ALA A 780 -1.73 -1.74 -18.09
CA ALA A 780 -1.68 -1.36 -19.50
C ALA A 780 -2.96 -0.68 -20.00
N SER A 781 -4.10 -1.04 -19.39
CA SER A 781 -5.43 -0.51 -19.71
C SER A 781 -5.83 0.73 -18.91
N LEU A 782 -4.90 1.33 -18.14
CA LEU A 782 -5.17 2.58 -17.44
C LEU A 782 -5.55 3.71 -18.39
N ASP A 783 -6.47 4.55 -17.95
CA ASP A 783 -6.80 5.80 -18.62
C ASP A 783 -5.64 6.80 -18.54
N ARG A 784 -5.70 7.84 -19.37
CA ARG A 784 -4.70 8.92 -19.33
C ARG A 784 -4.72 9.60 -17.95
N PHE A 785 -3.53 9.92 -17.44
CA PHE A 785 -3.32 10.49 -16.10
C PHE A 785 -3.71 9.57 -14.94
N GLU A 786 -3.96 8.30 -15.17
CA GLU A 786 -4.10 7.34 -14.09
C GLU A 786 -2.77 6.62 -13.84
N HIS A 787 -2.46 6.43 -12.57
CA HIS A 787 -1.21 5.81 -12.12
C HIS A 787 -1.53 4.70 -11.12
N TYR A 788 -0.82 3.59 -11.19
CA TYR A 788 -0.62 2.74 -10.02
C TYR A 788 0.69 3.14 -9.33
N MET A 789 0.66 3.24 -8.01
CA MET A 789 1.80 3.75 -7.24
C MET A 789 1.97 2.97 -5.94
N SER A 790 3.21 2.57 -5.63
CA SER A 790 3.60 2.19 -4.27
C SER A 790 4.44 3.29 -3.65
N LEU A 791 4.08 3.72 -2.46
CA LEU A 791 4.61 4.90 -1.75
C LEU A 791 5.26 4.46 -0.44
N THR A 792 6.13 5.28 0.15
CA THR A 792 6.65 5.04 1.51
C THR A 792 6.15 6.14 2.45
N VAL A 793 5.48 5.75 3.53
CA VAL A 793 4.91 6.65 4.54
C VAL A 793 5.11 6.04 5.94
N GLU A 794 5.71 6.80 6.85
CA GLU A 794 6.10 6.37 8.21
C GLU A 794 6.92 5.07 8.22
N GLY A 795 7.82 4.94 7.25
CA GLY A 795 8.64 3.73 7.07
C GLY A 795 7.87 2.48 6.59
N ARG A 796 6.58 2.61 6.26
CA ARG A 796 5.76 1.52 5.70
C ARG A 796 5.48 1.78 4.22
N ARG A 797 5.56 0.74 3.39
CA ARG A 797 5.19 0.84 1.98
C ARG A 797 3.65 0.86 1.83
N VAL A 798 3.05 1.75 1.07
CA VAL A 798 1.60 1.81 0.88
C VAL A 798 1.31 1.56 -0.60
N GLY A 799 0.35 0.69 -0.91
CA GLY A 799 0.00 0.32 -2.29
C GLY A 799 0.56 -1.03 -2.76
N PRO A 800 0.45 -1.32 -4.08
CA PRO A 800 0.10 -0.37 -5.14
C PRO A 800 -1.34 0.16 -5.04
N VAL A 801 -1.49 1.49 -5.11
CA VAL A 801 -2.78 2.18 -5.13
C VAL A 801 -2.99 2.87 -6.46
N ARG A 802 -4.24 2.88 -6.94
CA ARG A 802 -4.63 3.67 -8.11
C ARG A 802 -4.82 5.13 -7.68
N ILE A 803 -4.10 6.04 -8.32
CA ILE A 803 -4.10 7.48 -8.07
C ILE A 803 -4.26 8.19 -9.42
N THR A 804 -5.16 9.17 -9.47
CA THR A 804 -5.25 10.11 -10.59
C THR A 804 -4.14 11.15 -10.45
N GLY A 805 -3.39 11.39 -11.51
CA GLY A 805 -2.34 12.39 -11.61
C GLY A 805 -2.91 13.79 -11.33
N PRO A 806 -2.20 14.61 -10.54
CA PRO A 806 -2.62 15.98 -10.28
C PRO A 806 -2.40 16.83 -11.53
N HIS A 807 -3.47 17.35 -12.12
CA HIS A 807 -3.38 18.32 -13.21
C HIS A 807 -3.17 19.72 -12.63
N LEU A 808 -2.23 20.51 -13.16
CA LEU A 808 -1.93 21.83 -12.57
C LEU A 808 -3.15 22.77 -12.62
N ASP A 809 -3.92 22.75 -13.71
CA ASP A 809 -5.09 23.61 -13.86
C ASP A 809 -6.22 23.26 -12.88
N ASP A 810 -6.22 22.06 -12.31
CA ASP A 810 -7.19 21.65 -11.29
C ASP A 810 -6.65 21.94 -9.88
N VAL A 811 -5.39 21.56 -9.61
CA VAL A 811 -4.82 21.55 -8.26
C VAL A 811 -4.24 22.90 -7.87
N PHE A 812 -3.73 23.66 -8.84
CA PHE A 812 -3.08 24.95 -8.66
C PHE A 812 -3.81 26.07 -9.41
N ALA A 813 -5.11 25.90 -9.69
CA ALA A 813 -5.94 26.90 -10.37
C ALA A 813 -5.78 28.31 -9.75
N ASP A 814 -5.85 28.39 -8.43
CA ASP A 814 -5.75 29.64 -7.66
C ASP A 814 -4.34 30.27 -7.66
N TYR A 815 -3.33 29.50 -8.07
CA TYR A 815 -1.93 29.94 -8.18
C TYR A 815 -1.57 30.38 -9.60
N ALA A 816 -2.42 30.17 -10.60
CA ALA A 816 -2.10 30.52 -11.97
C ALA A 816 -2.08 32.04 -12.18
N ARG A 817 -0.92 32.58 -12.59
CA ARG A 817 -0.72 33.99 -12.97
C ARG A 817 -0.16 34.12 -14.39
N PRO A 818 -0.96 33.82 -15.42
CA PRO A 818 -0.49 33.81 -16.81
C PRO A 818 0.00 35.18 -17.30
N HIS A 819 -0.55 36.28 -16.76
CA HIS A 819 -0.15 37.65 -17.15
C HIS A 819 1.26 38.02 -16.69
N GLU A 820 1.78 37.39 -15.63
CA GLU A 820 3.12 37.65 -15.07
C GLU A 820 4.20 36.72 -15.67
N ALA A 821 3.80 35.74 -16.48
CA ALA A 821 4.69 34.72 -17.05
C ALA A 821 5.90 35.33 -17.78
N ALA A 822 5.70 36.36 -18.60
CA ALA A 822 6.78 37.03 -19.34
C ALA A 822 7.72 37.85 -18.44
N ALA A 823 7.26 38.32 -17.27
CA ALA A 823 8.12 38.97 -16.30
C ALA A 823 9.03 37.94 -15.62
N VAL A 824 8.47 36.78 -15.28
CA VAL A 824 9.19 35.67 -14.63
C VAL A 824 10.23 35.06 -15.56
N GLU A 825 9.90 34.86 -16.83
CA GLU A 825 10.87 34.34 -17.80
C GLU A 825 12.07 35.29 -17.96
N ARG A 826 11.83 36.60 -18.04
CA ARG A 826 12.91 37.61 -18.08
C ARG A 826 13.74 37.61 -16.80
N ALA A 827 13.10 37.54 -15.64
CA ALA A 827 13.80 37.46 -14.35
C ALA A 827 14.65 36.19 -14.23
N ALA A 828 14.10 35.05 -14.65
CA ALA A 828 14.78 33.75 -14.64
C ALA A 828 15.97 33.70 -15.59
N GLN A 829 15.86 34.30 -16.78
CA GLN A 829 16.96 34.48 -17.73
C GLN A 829 18.05 35.39 -17.15
N ALA A 830 17.66 36.52 -16.54
CA ALA A 830 18.59 37.44 -15.90
C ALA A 830 19.36 36.77 -14.74
N ALA A 831 18.66 36.02 -13.88
CA ALA A 831 19.25 35.26 -12.79
C ALA A 831 20.23 34.17 -13.27
N ALA A 832 19.99 33.60 -14.46
CA ALA A 832 20.91 32.66 -15.10
C ALA A 832 22.06 33.33 -15.87
N GLY A 833 22.17 34.66 -15.82
CA GLY A 833 23.18 35.42 -16.56
C GLY A 833 23.03 35.35 -18.08
N ALA A 834 21.80 35.15 -18.57
CA ALA A 834 21.54 35.02 -19.99
C ALA A 834 21.81 36.34 -20.74
N ALA A 835 22.37 36.22 -21.94
CA ALA A 835 22.65 37.34 -22.82
C ALA A 835 22.32 36.98 -24.28
N PRO A 836 22.21 37.99 -25.18
CA PRO A 836 21.94 37.74 -26.58
C PRO A 836 22.99 36.83 -27.22
N LEU A 837 22.53 35.81 -27.94
CA LEU A 837 23.38 34.82 -28.61
C LEU A 837 24.53 35.44 -29.43
N PRO A 838 24.32 36.46 -30.30
CA PRO A 838 25.40 37.05 -31.09
C PRO A 838 26.52 37.66 -30.24
N GLN A 839 26.17 38.25 -29.10
CA GLN A 839 27.13 38.84 -28.17
C GLN A 839 28.00 37.76 -27.52
N LEU A 840 27.39 36.65 -27.12
CA LEU A 840 28.10 35.54 -26.49
C LEU A 840 28.99 34.79 -27.48
N THR A 841 28.56 34.62 -28.73
CA THR A 841 29.40 34.03 -29.78
C THR A 841 30.62 34.90 -30.11
N ASP A 842 30.45 36.22 -30.20
CA ASP A 842 31.55 37.17 -30.43
C ASP A 842 32.56 37.16 -29.26
N ARG A 843 32.07 37.08 -28.02
CA ARG A 843 32.94 36.91 -26.84
C ARG A 843 33.72 35.60 -26.89
N ALA A 844 33.04 34.49 -27.22
CA ALA A 844 33.68 33.18 -27.34
C ALA A 844 34.75 33.15 -28.44
N GLU A 845 34.54 33.87 -29.55
CA GLU A 845 35.54 34.03 -30.63
C GLU A 845 36.82 34.72 -30.16
N LYS A 846 36.68 35.78 -29.36
CA LYS A 846 37.80 36.59 -28.87
C LYS A 846 38.52 35.93 -27.69
N GLN A 847 37.95 34.88 -27.10
CA GLN A 847 38.48 34.30 -25.86
C GLN A 847 39.84 33.63 -26.06
N LEU A 848 40.11 33.01 -27.21
CA LEU A 848 41.43 32.43 -27.49
C LEU A 848 42.52 33.50 -27.42
N THR A 849 42.30 34.68 -28.02
CA THR A 849 43.28 35.78 -27.98
C THR A 849 43.54 36.27 -26.56
N ARG A 850 42.51 36.30 -25.70
CA ARG A 850 42.67 36.67 -24.29
C ARG A 850 43.49 35.65 -23.53
N VAL A 851 43.14 34.37 -23.64
CA VAL A 851 43.85 33.28 -22.96
C VAL A 851 45.30 33.21 -23.43
N THR A 852 45.57 33.30 -24.73
CA THR A 852 46.93 33.34 -25.27
C THR A 852 47.74 34.49 -24.66
N ARG A 853 47.15 35.70 -24.58
CA ARG A 853 47.81 36.86 -23.95
C ARG A 853 48.09 36.61 -22.47
N PHE A 854 47.17 35.97 -21.75
CA PHE A 854 47.35 35.63 -20.35
C PHE A 854 48.51 34.64 -20.17
N VAL A 855 48.49 33.49 -20.85
CA VAL A 855 49.53 32.46 -20.71
C VAL A 855 50.90 32.97 -21.13
N THR A 856 51.02 33.76 -22.21
CA THR A 856 52.32 34.32 -22.62
C THR A 856 52.88 35.31 -21.59
N ARG A 857 52.04 36.18 -21.01
CA ARG A 857 52.47 37.13 -19.98
C ARG A 857 52.83 36.42 -18.67
N HIS A 858 52.06 35.42 -18.30
CA HIS A 858 52.28 34.67 -17.07
C HIS A 858 53.54 33.80 -17.17
N ALA A 859 53.75 33.12 -18.30
CA ALA A 859 54.97 32.38 -18.61
C ALA A 859 56.23 33.27 -18.56
N ALA A 860 56.15 34.51 -19.07
CA ALA A 860 57.25 35.47 -18.98
C ALA A 860 57.55 35.91 -17.54
N ALA A 861 56.56 35.86 -16.64
CA ALA A 861 56.72 36.19 -15.22
C ALA A 861 57.23 35.00 -14.38
N THR A 862 56.90 33.76 -14.78
CA THR A 862 57.31 32.53 -14.09
C THR A 862 58.63 31.94 -14.59
N GLY A 863 59.13 32.36 -15.76
CA GLY A 863 60.41 31.90 -16.32
C GLY A 863 61.64 32.21 -15.46
N PRO A 864 62.74 31.45 -15.59
CA PRO A 864 63.92 31.60 -14.75
C PRO A 864 64.56 32.99 -14.90
N ARG A 865 64.57 33.77 -13.80
CA ARG A 865 65.34 35.01 -13.69
C ARG A 865 66.83 34.70 -13.88
N THR A 866 67.35 34.94 -15.08
CA THR A 866 68.79 34.95 -15.34
C THR A 866 69.45 36.02 -14.46
N ARG A 867 70.18 35.60 -13.43
CA ARG A 867 71.08 36.49 -12.68
C ARG A 867 72.13 37.05 -13.65
N PRO A 868 72.33 38.39 -13.74
CA PRO A 868 73.36 38.93 -14.60
C PRO A 868 74.73 38.48 -14.09
N GLY A 869 75.50 37.82 -14.98
CA GLY A 869 76.79 37.23 -14.67
C GLY A 869 77.80 38.25 -14.13
N LYS A 870 78.40 37.91 -12.99
CA LYS A 870 79.62 38.59 -12.50
C LYS A 870 80.72 38.41 -13.55
N LYS A 871 81.12 39.50 -14.21
CA LYS A 871 82.38 39.59 -14.96
C LYS A 871 83.54 39.28 -14.00
N LYS A 872 84.17 38.12 -14.16
CA LYS A 872 85.51 37.88 -13.61
C LYS A 872 86.51 38.70 -14.43
N ARG A 873 87.03 39.78 -13.85
CA ARG A 873 88.29 40.39 -14.24
C ARG A 873 89.40 39.59 -13.58
N TYR A 874 90.29 39.01 -14.37
CA TYR A 874 91.64 38.67 -13.93
C TYR A 874 92.59 38.89 -15.10
N GLN A 875 93.55 39.79 -14.87
CA GLN A 875 94.86 39.90 -15.50
C GLN A 875 95.75 40.67 -14.51
N PRO A 876 97.08 40.52 -14.55
CA PRO A 876 97.87 39.54 -15.31
C PRO A 876 98.20 38.27 -14.50
#